data_AF-A0A3P9LPW4-F1
#
_entry.id   AF-A0A3P9LPW4-F1
#
_cell.length_a   1.000
_cell.length_b   1.000
_cell.length_c   1.000
_cell.angle_alpha   90.00
_cell.angle_beta   90.00
_cell.angle_gamma   90.00
#
_symmetry.space_group_name_H-M   'P 1'
#
loop_
_entity.id
_entity.type
_entity.pdbx_description
1 polymer ?
#
loop_
_entity_poly.entity_id
_entity_poly.type
_entity_poly.pdbx_seq_one_letter_code
_entity_poly.pdbx_strand_id
1 'polypeptide(L)'
;MAANYFRKYPLRIVGLGVNCCQGDLTSTNTYRRQISVLDMSLLLGRQDSIKNLRKDLIDIQGAVLDVLSRTGPVCASSWKFPDKLSCHLDIVALLEEYDFVAGEDDFNQHSHIILLELMIDRLLLLLQSVSVYAEQQMGVHRPERAAHRGSMSVGLVVRNYWGDLLQFADKKELFKNIAEKTNSVESDESNVESPLNRSSTSCSKHSSISWSSTSSFKFLPQNNIPISSPEQTSFHPKTACHNVSCQTAQTSFIPCGTCHQVQSLLRKIGESLIDLFQSEGLPSSLQPLSAVVDETVRVGHLTPGDVAQWANEQLRDMRRLAKHLQDVRGTVLPLQDRVAAAVTDREAIRSQLKTVQKDFEQQLEKQQTNIEQLEFSLQEAQRSAKQTEQKQQEEHKQLKKEIHSSEETNARLREKVALQQDTIHTLESENNFLQVKVKKLQTDQEACCQQQQRIHQLEEQLSDIQLLLDKERAKYQSACRQQESTQVKQKSLLKRVEDLDEECEELKKQLVDSEEAQMKLDNELQQMSEEKKQLQVQTAQQQDLCAELQKKKQRLEMHEEELKQQVYELMDRVHALRDRERILVAFPELHNWAQPQTTGNVLLDMEKQLQANSIRVNILEQENATLQKSLQKLRKAAQHNGRSMSSPQCDANQTTNNKIS
;
A
#
# COMPACT_ATOMS: atom_id res chain seq x y z
N MET A 1 49.44 28.23 -2.97
CA MET A 1 48.70 27.03 -2.51
C MET A 1 47.19 27.28 -2.60
N ALA A 2 46.58 27.22 -3.79
CA ALA A 2 45.15 27.53 -3.97
C ALA A 2 44.57 26.89 -5.26
N ALA A 3 44.73 25.57 -5.44
CA ALA A 3 44.35 24.89 -6.68
C ALA A 3 43.59 23.55 -6.49
N ASN A 4 43.30 23.13 -5.24
CA ASN A 4 42.84 21.77 -4.92
C ASN A 4 41.54 21.71 -4.09
N TYR A 5 40.54 22.56 -4.37
CA TYR A 5 39.24 22.50 -3.66
C TYR A 5 37.98 22.33 -4.54
N PHE A 6 38.06 22.52 -5.87
CA PHE A 6 36.92 22.31 -6.77
C PHE A 6 36.96 20.95 -7.47
N ARG A 7 36.69 19.86 -6.73
CA ARG A 7 36.49 18.52 -7.33
C ARG A 7 35.59 17.58 -6.53
N LYS A 8 34.42 18.05 -6.05
CA LYS A 8 33.45 17.14 -5.38
C LYS A 8 31.95 17.44 -5.43
N TYR A 9 31.47 18.26 -6.38
CA TYR A 9 30.03 18.41 -6.64
C TYR A 9 29.71 18.43 -8.14
N PRO A 10 28.96 17.44 -8.67
CA PRO A 10 28.44 17.50 -10.03
C PRO A 10 27.24 18.44 -10.08
N LEU A 11 27.45 19.66 -10.58
CA LEU A 11 26.37 20.60 -10.88
C LEU A 11 25.43 19.99 -11.94
N ARG A 12 24.25 19.53 -11.52
CA ARG A 12 23.15 19.24 -12.45
C ARG A 12 22.62 20.57 -13.01
N ILE A 13 23.13 20.96 -14.17
CA ILE A 13 22.57 22.05 -14.97
C ILE A 13 21.19 21.60 -15.46
N VAL A 14 20.13 22.11 -14.83
CA VAL A 14 18.78 22.04 -15.38
C VAL A 14 18.64 23.19 -16.38
N GLY A 15 18.89 22.90 -17.66
CA GLY A 15 18.83 23.88 -18.72
C GLY A 15 17.40 24.34 -19.02
N LEU A 16 17.01 25.51 -18.51
CA LEU A 16 15.81 26.23 -18.94
C LEU A 16 16.09 26.99 -20.25
N GLY A 17 16.17 26.25 -21.35
CA GLY A 17 16.24 26.82 -22.70
C GLY A 17 14.87 27.28 -23.19
N VAL A 18 14.56 28.57 -23.01
CA VAL A 18 13.34 29.19 -23.58
C VAL A 18 13.64 29.66 -25.00
N ASN A 19 13.45 28.78 -25.98
CA ASN A 19 13.46 29.15 -27.40
C ASN A 19 12.05 29.51 -27.85
N CYS A 20 11.81 30.79 -28.12
CA CYS A 20 10.69 31.22 -28.95
C CYS A 20 11.14 31.26 -30.41
N CYS A 21 10.54 30.44 -31.28
CA CYS A 21 9.95 30.84 -32.57
C CYS A 21 9.42 29.62 -33.37
N GLN A 22 8.15 29.73 -33.77
CA GLN A 22 7.47 29.18 -34.95
C GLN A 22 7.86 27.81 -35.55
N GLY A 23 6.83 26.98 -35.82
CA GLY A 23 6.83 26.09 -36.97
C GLY A 23 6.46 24.63 -36.70
N ASP A 24 5.16 24.36 -36.86
CA ASP A 24 4.57 23.13 -37.43
C ASP A 24 4.02 22.00 -36.54
N LEU A 25 2.81 21.58 -36.93
CA LEU A 25 2.04 20.51 -36.33
C LEU A 25 2.40 19.17 -36.95
N THR A 26 2.99 18.26 -36.18
CA THR A 26 2.67 16.83 -36.31
C THR A 26 2.68 16.13 -34.96
N SER A 27 1.53 15.54 -34.63
CA SER A 27 1.23 14.67 -33.49
C SER A 27 2.36 13.73 -33.03
N THR A 28 2.78 13.85 -31.76
CA THR A 28 3.11 12.69 -30.91
C THR A 28 2.74 12.97 -29.44
N ASN A 29 2.04 12.02 -28.81
CA ASN A 29 1.71 12.08 -27.39
C ASN A 29 2.98 12.05 -26.54
N THR A 30 3.29 13.14 -25.85
CA THR A 30 4.33 13.19 -24.82
C THR A 30 3.71 13.56 -23.48
N TYR A 31 4.03 12.77 -22.45
CA TYR A 31 3.60 12.98 -21.07
C TYR A 31 4.07 14.36 -20.57
N ARG A 32 3.21 15.37 -20.69
CA ARG A 32 3.40 16.67 -20.03
C ARG A 32 3.26 16.45 -18.53
N ARG A 33 4.38 16.26 -17.83
CA ARG A 33 4.45 16.36 -16.36
C ARG A 33 3.90 17.73 -15.94
N GLN A 34 2.65 17.75 -15.50
CA GLN A 34 2.14 18.82 -14.65
C GLN A 34 2.84 18.66 -13.30
N ILE A 35 3.97 19.35 -13.14
CA ILE A 35 4.50 19.63 -11.80
C ILE A 35 3.46 20.54 -11.15
N SER A 36 2.65 19.98 -10.28
CA SER A 36 1.65 20.74 -9.55
C SER A 36 2.35 21.72 -8.60
N VAL A 37 1.72 22.86 -8.32
CA VAL A 37 2.29 23.85 -7.38
C VAL A 37 2.47 23.27 -5.97
N LEU A 38 1.72 22.21 -5.60
CA LEU A 38 1.90 21.46 -4.36
C LEU A 38 3.21 20.64 -4.29
N ASP A 39 3.80 20.27 -5.44
CA ASP A 39 5.00 19.43 -5.49
C ASP A 39 6.28 20.22 -5.16
N MET A 40 6.22 21.56 -5.27
CA MET A 40 7.30 22.48 -4.90
C MET A 40 7.35 22.75 -3.38
N SER A 41 6.21 22.78 -2.68
CA SER A 41 6.19 22.95 -1.21
C SER A 41 6.75 21.72 -0.49
N LEU A 42 6.61 20.52 -1.07
CA LEU A 42 7.19 19.25 -0.59
C LEU A 42 8.75 19.19 -0.62
N LEU A 43 9.43 20.22 -1.13
CA LEU A 43 10.89 20.36 -1.14
C LEU A 43 11.42 21.40 -0.15
N LEU A 44 10.58 22.35 0.29
CA LEU A 44 10.94 23.33 1.32
C LEU A 44 10.95 22.68 2.70
N GLY A 45 11.68 23.26 3.65
CA GLY A 45 11.76 22.77 5.03
C GLY A 45 12.54 21.46 5.28
N ARG A 46 13.04 20.77 4.25
CA ARG A 46 13.82 19.53 4.46
C ARG A 46 15.08 19.76 5.28
N GLN A 47 15.33 18.87 6.26
CA GLN A 47 16.46 18.95 7.18
C GLN A 47 17.82 19.07 6.46
N ASP A 48 18.06 18.26 5.42
CA ASP A 48 19.33 18.29 4.68
C ASP A 48 19.52 19.61 3.92
N SER A 49 18.45 20.17 3.36
CA SER A 49 18.49 21.47 2.68
C SER A 49 18.80 22.60 3.65
N ILE A 50 18.15 22.62 4.82
CA ILE A 50 18.44 23.60 5.88
C ILE A 50 19.88 23.46 6.35
N LYS A 51 20.36 22.24 6.67
CA LYS A 51 21.75 21.99 7.08
C LYS A 51 22.77 22.47 6.04
N ASN A 52 22.52 22.24 4.75
CA ASN A 52 23.39 22.72 3.68
C ASN A 52 23.37 24.25 3.58
N LEU A 53 22.20 24.90 3.58
CA LEU A 53 22.08 26.36 3.54
C LEU A 53 22.80 27.04 4.72
N ARG A 54 22.72 26.47 5.92
CA ARG A 54 23.45 26.95 7.11
C ARG A 54 24.96 26.91 6.89
N LYS A 55 25.46 25.81 6.30
CA LYS A 55 26.88 25.66 5.98
C LYS A 55 27.32 26.64 4.90
N ASP A 56 26.56 26.74 3.80
CA ASP A 56 26.86 27.66 2.71
C ASP A 56 26.87 29.11 3.19
N LEU A 57 25.96 29.48 4.10
CA LEU A 57 25.95 30.78 4.79
C LEU A 57 27.21 31.04 5.64
N ILE A 58 27.71 30.03 6.38
CA ILE A 58 28.96 30.14 7.13
C ILE A 58 30.15 30.32 6.17
N ASP A 59 30.22 29.52 5.10
CA ASP A 59 31.30 29.58 4.11
C ASP A 59 31.31 30.95 3.38
N ILE A 60 30.14 31.48 2.98
CA ILE A 60 30.00 32.82 2.37
C ILE A 60 30.33 33.92 3.39
N GLN A 61 29.88 33.81 4.64
CA GLN A 61 30.21 34.79 5.69
C GLN A 61 31.73 34.80 5.98
N GLY A 62 32.40 33.64 5.89
CA GLY A 62 33.87 33.56 5.94
C GLY A 62 34.55 34.32 4.80
N ALA A 63 34.05 34.18 3.56
CA ALA A 63 34.54 34.95 2.41
C ALA A 63 34.28 36.45 2.55
N VAL A 64 33.11 36.85 3.07
CA VAL A 64 32.80 38.26 3.40
C VAL A 64 33.80 38.81 4.42
N LEU A 65 34.11 38.06 5.48
CA LEU A 65 35.07 38.49 6.50
C LEU A 65 36.50 38.62 5.96
N ASP A 66 36.96 37.74 5.06
CA ASP A 66 38.27 37.89 4.39
C ASP A 66 38.34 39.19 3.57
N VAL A 67 37.31 39.53 2.81
CA VAL A 67 37.26 40.78 2.04
C VAL A 67 37.19 42.00 2.96
N LEU A 68 36.31 41.97 3.97
CA LEU A 68 36.16 43.06 4.96
C LEU A 68 37.45 43.28 5.79
N SER A 69 38.26 42.24 6.02
CA SER A 69 39.56 42.39 6.70
C SER A 69 40.54 43.29 5.93
N ARG A 70 40.35 43.44 4.61
CA ARG A 70 41.20 44.22 3.71
C ARG A 70 40.58 45.57 3.36
N THR A 71 39.25 45.66 3.32
CA THR A 71 38.52 46.89 2.94
C THR A 71 38.06 47.74 4.10
N GLY A 72 37.95 47.18 5.31
CA GLY A 72 37.21 47.76 6.41
C GLY A 72 35.70 47.49 6.31
N PRO A 73 34.90 47.88 7.33
CA PRO A 73 33.46 47.62 7.36
C PRO A 73 32.72 48.40 6.27
N VAL A 74 32.02 47.69 5.39
CA VAL A 74 31.23 48.27 4.29
C VAL A 74 29.82 48.62 4.78
N CYS A 75 29.55 49.92 4.94
CA CYS A 75 28.27 50.43 5.45
C CYS A 75 27.13 50.39 4.42
N ALA A 76 26.66 49.18 4.11
CA ALA A 76 25.45 48.94 3.31
C ALA A 76 24.28 48.46 4.20
N SER A 77 23.05 48.91 3.93
CA SER A 77 21.84 48.29 4.50
C SER A 77 21.74 46.83 4.05
N SER A 78 21.30 45.96 4.96
CA SER A 78 20.95 44.57 4.60
C SER A 78 19.78 44.56 3.61
N TRP A 79 19.85 43.67 2.63
CA TRP A 79 18.77 43.39 1.70
C TRP A 79 17.62 42.66 2.41
N LYS A 80 17.94 41.72 3.31
CA LYS A 80 16.94 40.98 4.10
C LYS A 80 16.36 41.79 5.27
N PHE A 81 17.19 42.60 5.93
CA PHE A 81 16.80 43.43 7.09
C PHE A 81 17.14 44.91 6.83
N PRO A 82 16.36 45.66 6.03
CA PRO A 82 16.71 47.02 5.57
C PRO A 82 17.09 48.03 6.67
N ASP A 83 16.52 47.85 7.87
CA ASP A 83 16.76 48.68 9.06
C ASP A 83 18.11 48.41 9.76
N LYS A 84 18.80 47.32 9.37
CA LYS A 84 20.10 46.90 9.91
C LYS A 84 21.20 47.09 8.86
N LEU A 85 22.42 47.36 9.32
CA LEU A 85 23.61 47.31 8.46
C LEU A 85 23.98 45.85 8.19
N SER A 86 24.24 45.54 6.92
CA SER A 86 24.56 44.20 6.44
C SER A 86 25.84 43.63 7.09
N CYS A 87 26.84 44.48 7.31
CA CYS A 87 28.08 44.11 8.01
C CYS A 87 27.90 43.88 9.53
N HIS A 88 26.76 44.25 10.12
CA HIS A 88 26.47 44.13 11.56
C HIS A 88 25.40 43.06 11.88
N LEU A 89 25.01 42.22 10.91
CA LEU A 89 24.17 41.08 11.21
C LEU A 89 24.95 40.03 12.00
N ASP A 90 24.42 39.63 13.16
CA ASP A 90 24.91 38.46 13.88
C ASP A 90 24.42 37.20 13.16
N ILE A 91 25.29 36.67 12.29
CA ILE A 91 25.00 35.46 11.52
C ILE A 91 24.95 34.22 12.44
N VAL A 92 25.65 34.21 13.58
CA VAL A 92 25.60 33.06 14.50
C VAL A 92 24.23 33.01 15.17
N ALA A 93 23.77 34.13 15.74
CA ALA A 93 22.43 34.22 16.34
C ALA A 93 21.31 33.94 15.33
N LEU A 94 21.41 34.46 14.10
CA LEU A 94 20.43 34.19 13.04
C LEU A 94 20.45 32.71 12.60
N LEU A 95 21.61 32.06 12.58
CA LEU A 95 21.65 30.62 12.35
C LEU A 95 21.05 29.87 13.54
N GLU A 96 21.33 30.22 14.80
CA GLU A 96 20.68 29.57 15.95
C GLU A 96 19.14 29.76 15.95
N GLU A 97 18.65 30.91 15.51
CA GLU A 97 17.21 31.22 15.40
C GLU A 97 16.49 30.40 14.31
N TYR A 98 17.13 30.18 13.15
CA TYR A 98 16.52 29.48 11.99
C TYR A 98 17.15 28.09 11.73
N ASP A 99 17.17 27.21 12.73
CA ASP A 99 17.56 25.79 12.57
C ASP A 99 16.36 24.87 12.26
N PHE A 100 16.63 23.60 11.95
CA PHE A 100 15.60 22.59 11.73
C PHE A 100 15.03 22.05 13.05
N VAL A 101 13.71 22.11 13.20
CA VAL A 101 12.96 21.59 14.35
C VAL A 101 12.10 20.40 13.91
N ALA A 102 12.31 19.24 14.53
CA ALA A 102 11.60 18.02 14.14
C ALA A 102 10.11 18.09 14.49
N GLY A 103 9.24 17.98 13.48
CA GLY A 103 7.78 18.01 13.64
C GLY A 103 7.12 19.37 13.37
N GLU A 104 7.89 20.43 13.09
CA GLU A 104 7.37 21.77 12.79
C GLU A 104 7.59 22.14 11.31
N ASP A 105 6.87 21.48 10.41
CA ASP A 105 7.07 21.63 8.96
C ASP A 105 6.89 23.07 8.45
N ASP A 106 5.92 23.82 8.99
CA ASP A 106 5.70 25.23 8.62
C ASP A 106 6.86 26.14 9.07
N PHE A 107 7.38 25.91 10.29
CA PHE A 107 8.56 26.62 10.79
C PHE A 107 9.81 26.26 9.97
N ASN A 108 10.00 24.99 9.64
CA ASN A 108 11.11 24.55 8.80
C ASN A 108 11.03 25.17 7.39
N GLN A 109 9.84 25.23 6.78
CA GLN A 109 9.64 25.92 5.50
C GLN A 109 9.99 27.42 5.61
N HIS A 110 9.58 28.08 6.69
CA HIS A 110 9.94 29.46 6.97
C HIS A 110 11.46 29.63 7.11
N SER A 111 12.12 28.86 7.98
CA SER A 111 13.58 28.85 8.17
C SER A 111 14.34 28.62 6.86
N HIS A 112 13.90 27.68 6.02
CA HIS A 112 14.49 27.43 4.70
C HIS A 112 14.43 28.69 3.81
N ILE A 113 13.28 29.39 3.76
CA ILE A 113 13.12 30.63 3.00
C ILE A 113 14.00 31.76 3.57
N ILE A 114 13.99 31.96 4.89
CA ILE A 114 14.80 32.99 5.55
C ILE A 114 16.30 32.76 5.31
N LEU A 115 16.79 31.52 5.37
CA LEU A 115 18.19 31.18 5.08
C LEU A 115 18.55 31.44 3.60
N LEU A 116 17.65 31.15 2.64
CA LEU A 116 17.85 31.49 1.23
C LEU A 116 17.93 33.02 1.01
N GLU A 117 17.05 33.78 1.64
CA GLU A 117 17.06 35.24 1.56
C GLU A 117 18.30 35.84 2.24
N LEU A 118 18.74 35.27 3.37
CA LEU A 118 19.99 35.65 4.04
C LEU A 118 21.21 35.33 3.15
N MET A 119 21.18 34.22 2.41
CA MET A 119 22.27 33.86 1.48
C MET A 119 22.38 34.89 0.35
N ILE A 120 21.25 35.32 -0.23
CA ILE A 120 21.22 36.42 -1.22
C ILE A 120 21.80 37.71 -0.61
N ASP A 121 21.39 38.05 0.60
CA ASP A 121 21.88 39.21 1.35
C ASP A 121 23.41 39.17 1.60
N ARG A 122 23.96 38.01 2.00
CA ARG A 122 25.41 37.81 2.16
C ARG A 122 26.17 37.92 0.84
N LEU A 123 25.65 37.36 -0.26
CA LEU A 123 26.25 37.47 -1.58
C LEU A 123 26.24 38.91 -2.11
N LEU A 124 25.19 39.69 -1.83
CA LEU A 124 25.15 41.12 -2.15
C LEU A 124 26.20 41.91 -1.38
N LEU A 125 26.36 41.65 -0.08
CA LEU A 125 27.42 42.26 0.73
C LEU A 125 28.82 41.90 0.21
N LEU A 126 29.03 40.64 -0.21
CA LEU A 126 30.29 40.21 -0.82
C LEU A 126 30.58 41.00 -2.10
N LEU A 127 29.62 41.11 -3.03
CA LEU A 127 29.77 41.89 -4.27
C LEU A 127 30.06 43.37 -3.98
N GLN A 128 29.33 43.99 -3.05
CA GLN A 128 29.57 45.37 -2.62
C GLN A 128 30.95 45.55 -2.00
N SER A 129 31.42 44.57 -1.23
CA SER A 129 32.74 44.62 -0.57
C SER A 129 33.88 44.43 -1.56
N VAL A 130 33.72 43.57 -2.58
CA VAL A 130 34.71 43.43 -3.66
C VAL A 130 34.70 44.66 -4.59
N SER A 131 33.55 45.31 -4.82
CA SER A 131 33.49 46.65 -5.45
C SER A 131 34.35 47.67 -4.69
N VAL A 132 34.18 47.77 -3.37
CA VAL A 132 34.97 48.70 -2.54
C VAL A 132 36.46 48.33 -2.55
N TYR A 133 36.79 47.03 -2.51
CA TYR A 133 38.17 46.56 -2.67
C TYR A 133 38.78 46.99 -4.01
N ALA A 134 38.03 46.83 -5.10
CA ALA A 134 38.45 47.30 -6.41
C ALA A 134 38.66 48.83 -6.42
N GLU A 135 37.68 49.64 -5.96
CA GLU A 135 37.81 51.11 -5.87
C GLU A 135 39.08 51.53 -5.08
N GLN A 136 39.37 50.87 -3.96
CA GLN A 136 40.56 51.12 -3.12
C GLN A 136 41.87 50.80 -3.85
N GLN A 137 41.99 49.63 -4.49
CA GLN A 137 43.18 49.24 -5.25
C GLN A 137 43.46 50.16 -6.46
N MET A 138 42.43 50.86 -6.96
CA MET A 138 42.56 51.81 -8.06
C MET A 138 42.94 53.23 -7.63
N GLY A 139 43.15 53.48 -6.33
CA GLY A 139 43.46 54.80 -5.79
C GLY A 139 42.32 55.82 -5.96
N VAL A 140 41.10 55.37 -6.27
CA VAL A 140 39.96 56.25 -6.54
C VAL A 140 39.34 56.64 -5.21
N HIS A 141 39.79 57.75 -4.65
CA HIS A 141 39.18 58.31 -3.45
C HIS A 141 37.82 58.96 -3.79
N ARG A 142 36.78 58.14 -3.81
CA ARG A 142 35.39 58.60 -3.93
C ARG A 142 35.02 59.39 -2.67
N PRO A 143 34.30 60.53 -2.76
CA PRO A 143 33.75 61.19 -1.59
C PRO A 143 32.92 60.19 -0.78
N GLU A 144 33.07 60.24 0.54
CA GLU A 144 32.41 59.36 1.50
C GLU A 144 30.92 59.23 1.17
N ARG A 145 30.53 58.06 0.63
CA ARG A 145 29.13 57.80 0.24
C ARG A 145 28.31 57.81 1.53
N ALA A 146 27.60 58.91 1.77
CA ALA A 146 26.61 59.00 2.83
C ALA A 146 25.75 57.72 2.83
N ALA A 147 25.73 57.02 3.96
CA ALA A 147 25.16 55.68 4.06
C ALA A 147 23.75 55.67 3.45
N HIS A 148 23.60 54.99 2.31
CA HIS A 148 22.32 54.96 1.58
C HIS A 148 21.34 54.15 2.42
N ARG A 149 20.44 54.87 3.10
CA ARG A 149 19.51 54.35 4.11
C ARG A 149 18.29 53.69 3.45
N GLY A 150 18.55 52.70 2.61
CA GLY A 150 17.56 51.94 1.85
C GLY A 150 18.23 50.79 1.09
N SER A 151 17.55 49.65 1.00
CA SER A 151 18.09 48.46 0.32
C SER A 151 18.27 48.71 -1.17
N MET A 152 19.48 48.48 -1.68
CA MET A 152 19.75 48.55 -3.12
C MET A 152 19.16 47.32 -3.82
N SER A 153 18.58 47.51 -4.99
CA SER A 153 18.09 46.38 -5.79
C SER A 153 19.25 45.48 -6.24
N VAL A 154 19.03 44.17 -6.24
CA VAL A 154 20.01 43.15 -6.66
C VAL A 154 20.70 43.51 -7.98
N GLY A 155 19.90 43.86 -9.00
CA GLY A 155 20.40 44.24 -10.32
C GLY A 155 21.27 45.50 -10.33
N LEU A 156 21.01 46.48 -9.45
CA LEU A 156 21.86 47.65 -9.32
C LEU A 156 23.20 47.33 -8.66
N VAL A 157 23.20 46.47 -7.63
CA VAL A 157 24.43 45.99 -6.98
C VAL A 157 25.31 45.23 -7.97
N VAL A 158 24.74 44.26 -8.69
CA VAL A 158 25.47 43.45 -9.70
C VAL A 158 25.98 44.34 -10.84
N ARG A 159 25.20 45.30 -11.32
CA ARG A 159 25.62 46.22 -12.39
C ARG A 159 26.75 47.14 -11.96
N ASN A 160 26.70 47.68 -10.74
CA ASN A 160 27.78 48.49 -10.18
C ASN A 160 29.06 47.65 -10.06
N TYR A 161 28.97 46.46 -9.44
CA TYR A 161 30.08 45.52 -9.34
C TYR A 161 30.73 45.18 -10.69
N TRP A 162 29.92 44.86 -11.71
CA TRP A 162 30.44 44.59 -13.04
C TRP A 162 31.12 45.81 -13.67
N GLY A 163 30.55 47.01 -13.50
CA GLY A 163 31.16 48.26 -13.97
C GLY A 163 32.46 48.62 -13.25
N ASP A 164 32.54 48.38 -11.94
CA ASP A 164 33.75 48.62 -11.14
C ASP A 164 34.85 47.59 -11.50
N LEU A 165 34.47 46.32 -11.72
CA LEU A 165 35.37 45.24 -12.12
C LEU A 165 35.97 45.45 -13.52
N LEU A 166 35.18 45.92 -14.48
CA LEU A 166 35.68 46.28 -15.82
C LEU A 166 36.66 47.46 -15.73
N GLN A 167 36.33 48.52 -15.00
CA GLN A 167 37.24 49.66 -14.79
C GLN A 167 38.55 49.26 -14.07
N PHE A 168 38.48 48.29 -13.15
CA PHE A 168 39.64 47.69 -12.51
C PHE A 168 40.51 46.92 -13.52
N ALA A 169 39.89 46.12 -14.38
CA ALA A 169 40.59 45.35 -15.43
C ALA A 169 41.28 46.28 -16.46
N ASP A 170 40.53 47.20 -17.06
CA ASP A 170 41.02 48.11 -18.12
C ASP A 170 42.22 48.94 -17.66
N LYS A 171 42.15 49.50 -16.45
CA LYS A 171 43.27 50.27 -15.88
C LYS A 171 44.42 49.38 -15.43
N LYS A 172 44.18 48.16 -14.96
CA LYS A 172 45.27 47.21 -14.63
C LYS A 172 46.03 46.81 -15.90
N GLU A 173 45.33 46.66 -17.03
CA GLU A 173 45.93 46.48 -18.35
C GLU A 173 46.68 47.75 -18.80
N LEU A 174 46.14 48.93 -18.57
CA LEU A 174 46.85 50.20 -18.82
C LEU A 174 48.16 50.32 -18.00
N PHE A 175 48.14 49.99 -16.71
CA PHE A 175 49.36 49.99 -15.88
C PHE A 175 50.37 48.91 -16.33
N LYS A 176 49.90 47.73 -16.77
CA LYS A 176 50.75 46.69 -17.35
C LYS A 176 51.41 47.16 -18.66
N ASN A 177 50.64 47.78 -19.55
CA ASN A 177 51.11 48.31 -20.84
C ASN A 177 52.07 49.51 -20.66
N ILE A 178 51.88 50.34 -19.63
CA ILE A 178 52.83 51.40 -19.27
C ILE A 178 54.13 50.80 -18.73
N ALA A 179 54.05 49.84 -17.80
CA ALA A 179 55.22 49.16 -17.25
C ALA A 179 56.03 48.40 -18.31
N GLU A 180 55.35 47.75 -19.28
CA GLU A 180 55.99 47.09 -20.42
C GLU A 180 56.66 48.09 -21.38
N LYS A 181 56.11 49.30 -21.57
CA LYS A 181 56.74 50.38 -22.36
C LYS A 181 57.92 51.06 -21.66
N THR A 182 57.90 51.23 -20.35
CA THR A 182 59.05 51.79 -19.60
C THR A 182 60.24 50.82 -19.53
N ASN A 183 60.03 49.53 -19.79
CA ASN A 183 61.10 48.53 -19.81
C ASN A 183 61.74 48.36 -21.21
N SER A 184 61.31 49.10 -22.24
CA SER A 184 61.77 48.92 -23.62
C SER A 184 62.47 50.13 -24.25
N VAL A 185 62.72 51.19 -23.49
CA VAL A 185 63.44 52.40 -23.96
C VAL A 185 64.30 52.96 -22.84
N GLU A 186 65.60 52.63 -22.84
CA GLU A 186 66.66 53.55 -22.42
C GLU A 186 68.05 53.06 -22.85
N SER A 187 68.56 53.64 -23.94
CA SER A 187 69.99 53.82 -24.20
C SER A 187 70.18 55.08 -25.05
N ASP A 188 71.06 55.96 -24.57
CA ASP A 188 71.67 57.14 -25.22
C ASP A 188 70.92 58.49 -25.23
N GLU A 189 71.16 59.23 -24.14
CA GLU A 189 71.57 60.65 -24.04
C GLU A 189 70.92 61.76 -24.90
N SER A 190 70.33 62.77 -24.24
CA SER A 190 71.07 64.00 -23.85
C SER A 190 70.18 65.13 -23.29
N ASN A 191 70.79 66.04 -22.52
CA ASN A 191 70.20 67.21 -21.83
C ASN A 191 69.15 68.03 -22.60
N VAL A 192 68.08 68.49 -21.92
CA VAL A 192 67.72 69.93 -21.73
C VAL A 192 66.97 70.13 -20.39
N GLU A 193 67.21 71.30 -19.81
CA GLU A 193 66.85 71.88 -18.50
C GLU A 193 65.43 71.69 -17.90
N SER A 194 65.40 71.74 -16.56
CA SER A 194 64.24 71.93 -15.68
C SER A 194 63.56 73.31 -15.83
N PRO A 195 62.32 73.49 -15.29
CA PRO A 195 62.25 74.32 -14.08
C PRO A 195 61.18 73.97 -13.00
N LEU A 196 61.62 74.11 -11.74
CA LEU A 196 60.92 74.65 -10.55
C LEU A 196 59.77 73.91 -9.81
N ASN A 197 60.09 73.54 -8.56
CA ASN A 197 59.41 73.90 -7.30
C ASN A 197 57.97 73.43 -6.95
N ARG A 198 57.85 72.61 -5.87
CA ARG A 198 57.64 73.10 -4.49
C ARG A 198 57.69 72.00 -3.40
N SER A 199 58.15 72.40 -2.20
CA SER A 199 57.86 71.93 -0.81
C SER A 199 56.96 70.69 -0.61
N SER A 200 57.18 69.78 0.34
CA SER A 200 57.86 69.83 1.67
C SER A 200 58.15 68.39 2.15
N THR A 201 58.99 68.07 3.15
CA THR A 201 58.79 68.35 4.59
C THR A 201 60.06 68.01 5.41
N SER A 202 60.23 68.67 6.55
CA SER A 202 61.34 68.48 7.50
C SER A 202 61.31 67.16 8.27
N CYS A 203 62.49 66.67 8.67
CA CYS A 203 62.77 66.25 10.05
C CYS A 203 64.28 66.34 10.33
N SER A 204 64.69 66.58 11.58
CA SER A 204 66.03 67.11 11.90
C SER A 204 66.77 66.38 13.02
N LYS A 205 68.12 66.36 12.92
CA LYS A 205 69.11 66.01 13.97
C LYS A 205 69.14 64.51 14.33
N HIS A 206 70.24 63.90 14.78
CA HIS A 206 71.58 64.39 15.14
C HIS A 206 72.68 63.53 14.49
N SER A 207 73.83 64.12 14.13
CA SER A 207 75.11 63.41 13.95
C SER A 207 76.29 64.40 13.98
N SER A 208 77.26 64.15 14.85
CA SER A 208 78.54 64.86 14.96
C SER A 208 79.48 63.92 15.74
N ILE A 209 80.54 63.36 15.16
CA ILE A 209 81.92 63.85 14.96
C ILE A 209 82.63 62.63 14.28
N SER A 210 83.57 62.67 13.32
CA SER A 210 84.82 63.45 13.10
C SER A 210 85.18 63.36 11.59
N TRP A 211 85.67 64.42 10.92
CA TRP A 211 87.10 64.72 10.67
C TRP A 211 87.86 63.66 9.84
N SER A 212 88.57 63.96 8.74
CA SER A 212 88.81 65.24 8.02
C SER A 212 89.25 64.98 6.57
N SER A 213 89.15 65.98 5.70
CA SER A 213 89.57 65.91 4.29
C SER A 213 90.69 66.90 3.94
N THR A 214 91.65 66.40 3.15
CA THR A 214 92.35 67.04 2.00
C THR A 214 92.77 68.53 1.98
N SER A 215 94.00 68.70 1.48
CA SER A 215 94.47 69.62 0.42
C SER A 215 94.72 71.11 0.73
N SER A 216 95.50 71.72 -0.19
CA SER A 216 96.39 72.85 0.04
C SER A 216 96.12 74.08 -0.85
N PHE A 217 96.27 75.26 -0.22
CA PHE A 217 96.82 76.54 -0.70
C PHE A 217 96.26 77.34 -1.91
N LYS A 218 96.00 78.64 -1.62
CA LYS A 218 96.45 79.90 -2.27
C LYS A 218 95.82 81.11 -1.50
N PHE A 219 96.33 82.35 -1.45
CA PHE A 219 97.61 82.97 -1.86
C PHE A 219 97.78 84.35 -1.12
N LEU A 220 99.00 84.68 -0.63
CA LEU A 220 99.54 86.06 -0.41
C LEU A 220 98.83 87.04 0.58
N PRO A 221 99.43 88.19 0.96
CA PRO A 221 100.87 88.56 1.12
C PRO A 221 101.19 89.31 2.44
N GLN A 222 102.45 89.33 2.90
CA GLN A 222 103.12 90.58 3.35
C GLN A 222 104.64 90.45 3.63
N ASN A 223 105.32 91.59 3.58
CA ASN A 223 106.78 91.78 3.72
C ASN A 223 107.32 91.40 5.11
N ASN A 224 108.59 90.97 5.19
CA ASN A 224 109.64 91.79 5.81
C ASN A 224 111.08 91.30 5.53
N ILE A 225 112.00 92.27 5.57
CA ILE A 225 113.43 92.19 5.26
C ILE A 225 114.23 91.74 6.51
N PRO A 226 115.23 90.85 6.40
CA PRO A 226 116.66 91.24 6.45
C PRO A 226 117.49 90.55 5.35
N ILE A 227 118.25 91.25 4.50
CA ILE A 227 119.61 91.74 4.76
C ILE A 227 120.49 90.71 5.49
N SER A 228 121.31 89.99 4.71
CA SER A 228 122.59 89.41 5.13
C SER A 228 123.49 89.27 3.89
N SER A 229 124.49 90.14 3.78
CA SER A 229 125.49 90.11 2.72
C SER A 229 126.46 88.94 2.92
N PRO A 230 126.87 88.22 1.86
CA PRO A 230 128.16 87.54 1.85
C PRO A 230 129.24 88.61 1.68
N GLU A 231 130.11 88.76 2.68
CA GLU A 231 131.20 89.72 2.64
C GLU A 231 132.18 89.39 1.51
N GLN A 232 132.31 90.37 0.64
CA GLN A 232 133.37 90.60 -0.34
C GLN A 232 134.73 90.07 0.13
N THR A 233 135.18 88.94 -0.44
CA THR A 233 136.56 88.44 -0.30
C THR A 233 137.52 89.43 -0.95
N SER A 234 138.02 90.38 -0.16
CA SER A 234 139.06 91.31 -0.57
C SER A 234 140.38 90.57 -0.72
N PHE A 235 140.68 90.15 -1.95
CA PHE A 235 142.03 89.76 -2.33
C PHE A 235 142.92 91.01 -2.22
N HIS A 236 143.64 91.13 -1.11
CA HIS A 236 144.79 92.02 -0.98
C HIS A 236 146.03 91.33 -1.56
N PRO A 237 146.47 91.62 -2.80
CA PRO A 237 147.85 91.38 -3.16
C PRO A 237 148.71 92.34 -2.35
N LYS A 238 149.54 91.81 -1.44
CA LYS A 238 150.68 92.57 -0.87
C LYS A 238 151.77 92.71 -1.93
N THR A 239 151.48 93.42 -3.01
CA THR A 239 152.49 93.87 -3.96
C THR A 239 153.11 95.15 -3.40
N ALA A 240 154.37 95.08 -3.00
CA ALA A 240 155.12 96.28 -2.64
C ALA A 240 155.10 97.24 -3.84
N CYS A 241 154.70 98.49 -3.61
CA CYS A 241 154.64 99.50 -4.65
C CYS A 241 156.06 99.91 -5.04
N HIS A 242 156.62 99.26 -6.06
CA HIS A 242 157.77 99.78 -6.77
C HIS A 242 157.31 100.93 -7.66
N ASN A 243 157.46 102.15 -7.15
CA ASN A 243 157.37 103.38 -7.92
C ASN A 243 158.39 103.34 -9.08
N VAL A 244 157.90 103.09 -10.29
CA VAL A 244 158.65 103.32 -11.53
C VAL A 244 157.86 104.28 -12.41
N SER A 245 157.77 105.53 -11.96
CA SER A 245 157.24 106.64 -12.75
C SER A 245 158.38 107.60 -13.11
N CYS A 246 159.10 107.26 -14.18
CA CYS A 246 160.05 108.16 -14.84
C CYS A 246 159.64 108.35 -16.31
N GLN A 247 158.36 108.62 -16.57
CA GLN A 247 157.94 109.06 -17.90
C GLN A 247 158.48 110.47 -18.15
N THR A 248 159.56 110.56 -18.93
CA THR A 248 160.01 111.82 -19.52
C THR A 248 159.01 112.27 -20.59
N ALA A 249 159.02 113.56 -20.93
CA ALA A 249 158.07 114.18 -21.89
C ALA A 249 158.11 113.60 -23.33
N GLN A 250 159.02 112.67 -23.62
CA GLN A 250 159.09 111.90 -24.88
C GLN A 250 158.37 110.53 -24.81
N THR A 251 157.91 110.11 -23.62
CA THR A 251 157.23 108.81 -23.37
C THR A 251 155.76 108.97 -22.96
N SER A 252 155.24 110.20 -22.95
CA SER A 252 153.87 110.57 -22.56
C SER A 252 152.78 110.16 -23.57
N PHE A 253 153.16 109.73 -24.78
CA PHE A 253 152.22 109.33 -25.84
C PHE A 253 152.06 107.81 -26.00
N ILE A 254 152.66 107.01 -25.11
CA ILE A 254 152.59 105.54 -25.15
C ILE A 254 152.10 105.05 -23.77
N PRO A 255 151.01 104.23 -23.70
CA PRO A 255 150.52 103.69 -22.44
C PRO A 255 151.52 102.70 -21.83
N CYS A 256 151.59 102.64 -20.49
CA CYS A 256 152.42 101.65 -19.82
C CYS A 256 151.93 100.22 -20.11
N GLY A 257 152.80 99.22 -19.95
CA GLY A 257 152.47 97.81 -20.26
C GLY A 257 151.20 97.31 -19.58
N THR A 258 150.94 97.72 -18.33
CA THR A 258 149.70 97.41 -17.61
C THR A 258 148.47 98.01 -18.27
N CYS A 259 148.53 99.28 -18.70
CA CYS A 259 147.42 99.93 -19.42
C CYS A 259 147.17 99.27 -20.79
N HIS A 260 148.22 98.90 -21.52
CA HIS A 260 148.10 98.14 -22.76
C HIS A 260 147.43 96.78 -22.53
N GLN A 261 147.82 96.06 -21.47
CA GLN A 261 147.23 94.77 -21.11
C GLN A 261 145.75 94.90 -20.71
N VAL A 262 145.38 95.95 -19.98
CA VAL A 262 143.98 96.26 -19.64
C VAL A 262 143.18 96.60 -20.90
N GLN A 263 143.69 97.44 -21.81
CA GLN A 263 143.01 97.74 -23.10
C GLN A 263 142.84 96.48 -23.97
N SER A 264 143.84 95.60 -24.00
CA SER A 264 143.80 94.33 -24.74
C SER A 264 142.75 93.36 -24.16
N LEU A 265 142.70 93.22 -22.83
CA LEU A 265 141.68 92.43 -22.15
C LEU A 265 140.28 93.01 -22.36
N LEU A 266 140.15 94.34 -22.29
CA LEU A 266 138.88 95.04 -22.51
C LEU A 266 138.33 94.78 -23.93
N ARG A 267 139.16 94.83 -24.97
CA ARG A 267 138.74 94.47 -26.33
C ARG A 267 138.30 93.01 -26.44
N LYS A 268 139.10 92.06 -25.96
CA LYS A 268 138.76 90.62 -25.99
C LYS A 268 137.44 90.30 -25.28
N ILE A 269 137.15 90.95 -24.15
CA ILE A 269 135.87 90.82 -23.45
C ILE A 269 134.73 91.42 -24.29
N GLY A 270 134.98 92.50 -25.03
CA GLY A 270 134.00 93.12 -25.92
C GLY A 270 133.70 92.28 -27.15
N GLU A 271 134.72 91.75 -27.82
CA GLU A 271 134.62 90.79 -28.92
C GLU A 271 133.79 89.57 -28.50
N SER A 272 134.15 88.95 -27.37
CA SER A 272 133.41 87.82 -26.78
C SER A 272 131.94 88.15 -26.47
N LEU A 273 131.65 89.41 -26.10
CA LEU A 273 130.29 89.86 -25.81
C LEU A 273 129.49 90.13 -27.10
N ILE A 274 130.14 90.63 -28.16
CA ILE A 274 129.52 90.77 -29.49
C ILE A 274 129.14 89.39 -30.04
N ASP A 275 130.06 88.42 -29.97
CA ASP A 275 129.81 87.04 -30.43
C ASP A 275 128.65 86.38 -29.68
N LEU A 276 128.61 86.54 -28.34
CA LEU A 276 127.50 86.04 -27.51
C LEU A 276 126.17 86.73 -27.85
N PHE A 277 126.18 88.04 -28.10
CA PHE A 277 124.99 88.76 -28.55
C PHE A 277 124.51 88.24 -29.90
N GLN A 278 125.43 87.97 -30.83
CA GLN A 278 125.10 87.41 -32.13
C GLN A 278 124.55 85.97 -32.03
N SER A 279 125.07 85.12 -31.12
CA SER A 279 124.54 83.76 -30.92
C SER A 279 123.15 83.74 -30.28
N GLU A 280 122.86 84.68 -29.38
CA GLU A 280 121.53 84.85 -28.76
C GLU A 280 120.57 85.71 -29.61
N GLY A 281 120.98 86.16 -30.80
CA GLY A 281 120.16 86.97 -31.71
C GLY A 281 119.87 88.40 -31.21
N LEU A 282 120.71 88.93 -30.32
CA LEU A 282 120.58 90.25 -29.69
C LEU A 282 121.50 91.30 -30.37
N PRO A 283 121.08 92.57 -30.50
CA PRO A 283 121.94 93.62 -31.03
C PRO A 283 122.94 94.13 -29.96
N SER A 284 124.24 94.02 -30.24
CA SER A 284 125.31 94.59 -29.40
C SER A 284 125.52 96.08 -29.68
N SER A 285 125.71 96.85 -28.62
CA SER A 285 126.09 98.27 -28.68
C SER A 285 127.59 98.49 -28.90
N LEU A 286 128.40 97.46 -28.65
CA LEU A 286 129.84 97.45 -28.93
C LEU A 286 130.16 97.19 -30.40
N GLN A 287 129.32 96.48 -31.14
CA GLN A 287 129.62 96.07 -32.50
C GLN A 287 129.94 97.25 -33.45
N PRO A 288 129.23 98.40 -33.40
CA PRO A 288 129.63 99.60 -34.15
C PRO A 288 130.94 100.22 -33.65
N LEU A 289 131.21 100.15 -32.34
CA LEU A 289 132.44 100.66 -31.74
C LEU A 289 133.65 99.81 -32.10
N SER A 290 133.51 98.49 -32.22
CA SER A 290 134.59 97.58 -32.66
C SER A 290 135.11 97.97 -34.03
N ALA A 291 134.22 98.20 -35.00
CA ALA A 291 134.62 98.61 -36.34
C ALA A 291 135.43 99.93 -36.35
N VAL A 292 135.01 100.93 -35.56
CA VAL A 292 135.70 102.23 -35.44
C VAL A 292 137.03 102.10 -34.67
N VAL A 293 137.07 101.23 -33.66
CA VAL A 293 138.27 100.94 -32.88
C VAL A 293 139.30 100.19 -33.71
N ASP A 294 138.92 99.21 -34.52
CA ASP A 294 139.86 98.48 -35.37
C ASP A 294 140.49 99.39 -36.45
N GLU A 295 139.73 100.37 -36.94
CA GLU A 295 140.20 101.35 -37.91
C GLU A 295 141.19 102.37 -37.29
N THR A 296 140.96 102.78 -36.04
CA THR A 296 141.84 103.71 -35.29
C THR A 296 143.05 103.04 -34.62
N VAL A 297 142.93 101.78 -34.19
CA VAL A 297 143.99 101.00 -33.52
C VAL A 297 145.15 100.62 -34.46
N ARG A 298 145.01 100.80 -35.78
CA ARG A 298 146.17 100.83 -36.70
C ARG A 298 147.25 101.85 -36.34
N VAL A 299 146.92 102.85 -35.51
CA VAL A 299 147.84 103.88 -34.99
C VAL A 299 148.37 103.55 -33.57
N GLY A 300 147.95 102.41 -32.98
CA GLY A 300 148.65 101.75 -31.87
C GLY A 300 147.84 101.53 -30.59
N HIS A 301 147.07 102.53 -30.12
CA HIS A 301 146.47 102.52 -28.77
C HIS A 301 145.10 103.23 -28.72
N LEU A 302 144.24 102.84 -27.77
CA LEU A 302 142.98 103.55 -27.49
C LEU A 302 143.23 104.81 -26.66
N THR A 303 142.47 105.88 -26.93
CA THR A 303 142.46 107.07 -26.07
C THR A 303 141.69 106.78 -24.76
N PRO A 304 141.89 107.59 -23.70
CA PRO A 304 141.09 107.47 -22.47
C PRO A 304 139.57 107.61 -22.70
N GLY A 305 139.16 108.38 -23.71
CA GLY A 305 137.76 108.52 -24.10
C GLY A 305 137.19 107.23 -24.67
N ASP A 306 137.90 106.60 -25.61
CA ASP A 306 137.48 105.34 -26.23
C ASP A 306 137.38 104.21 -25.21
N VAL A 307 138.33 104.12 -24.27
CA VAL A 307 138.31 103.14 -23.17
C VAL A 307 137.07 103.33 -22.29
N ALA A 308 136.72 104.57 -21.96
CA ALA A 308 135.53 104.86 -21.16
C ALA A 308 134.23 104.58 -21.94
N GLN A 309 134.17 104.92 -23.23
CA GLN A 309 133.01 104.64 -24.07
C GLN A 309 132.81 103.13 -24.27
N TRP A 310 133.88 102.38 -24.54
CA TRP A 310 133.86 100.92 -24.65
C TRP A 310 133.40 100.25 -23.37
N ALA A 311 133.93 100.67 -22.21
CA ALA A 311 133.50 100.13 -20.91
C ALA A 311 132.01 100.42 -20.62
N ASN A 312 131.50 101.58 -21.03
CA ASN A 312 130.10 101.95 -20.86
C ASN A 312 129.16 101.11 -21.75
N GLU A 313 129.49 100.92 -23.02
CA GLU A 313 128.67 100.07 -23.91
C GLU A 313 128.80 98.57 -23.58
N GLN A 314 129.95 98.11 -23.06
CA GLN A 314 130.09 96.78 -22.43
C GLN A 314 129.12 96.62 -21.27
N LEU A 315 129.08 97.59 -20.36
CA LEU A 315 128.17 97.55 -19.22
C LEU A 315 126.70 97.60 -19.67
N ARG A 316 126.40 98.30 -20.77
CA ARG A 316 125.05 98.36 -21.35
C ARG A 316 124.62 97.04 -21.96
N ASP A 317 125.49 96.39 -22.72
CA ASP A 317 125.22 95.07 -23.29
C ASP A 317 125.13 94.01 -22.18
N MET A 318 126.01 94.01 -21.18
CA MET A 318 125.88 93.14 -20.00
C MET A 318 124.54 93.31 -19.27
N ARG A 319 123.99 94.54 -19.19
CA ARG A 319 122.65 94.79 -18.65
C ARG A 319 121.53 94.27 -19.55
N ARG A 320 121.66 94.38 -20.89
CA ARG A 320 120.70 93.78 -21.84
C ARG A 320 120.67 92.26 -21.72
N LEU A 321 121.84 91.62 -21.63
CA LEU A 321 121.97 90.17 -21.45
C LEU A 321 121.36 89.72 -20.11
N ALA A 322 121.66 90.43 -19.03
CA ALA A 322 121.06 90.14 -17.72
C ALA A 322 119.52 90.21 -17.76
N LYS A 323 118.95 91.21 -18.45
CA LYS A 323 117.50 91.29 -18.68
C LYS A 323 116.99 90.13 -19.54
N HIS A 324 117.63 89.84 -20.67
CA HIS A 324 117.22 88.74 -21.55
C HIS A 324 117.22 87.39 -20.80
N LEU A 325 118.27 87.09 -20.04
CA LEU A 325 118.34 85.89 -19.19
C LEU A 325 117.25 85.87 -18.11
N GLN A 326 116.86 87.03 -17.57
CA GLN A 326 115.74 87.13 -16.63
C GLN A 326 114.40 86.88 -17.31
N ASP A 327 114.17 87.45 -18.50
CA ASP A 327 112.94 87.27 -19.28
C ASP A 327 112.80 85.80 -19.75
N VAL A 328 113.89 85.18 -20.22
CA VAL A 328 113.94 83.75 -20.57
C VAL A 328 113.69 82.86 -19.35
N ARG A 329 114.29 83.14 -18.19
CA ARG A 329 113.97 82.40 -16.96
C ARG A 329 112.50 82.60 -16.55
N GLY A 330 111.97 83.81 -16.72
CA GLY A 330 110.59 84.17 -16.43
C GLY A 330 109.55 83.48 -17.32
N THR A 331 109.93 83.01 -18.52
CA THR A 331 109.06 82.20 -19.39
C THR A 331 109.32 80.70 -19.27
N VAL A 332 110.57 80.27 -19.13
CA VAL A 332 110.95 78.85 -19.04
C VAL A 332 110.45 78.21 -17.74
N LEU A 333 110.56 78.88 -16.59
CA LEU A 333 110.13 78.29 -15.31
C LEU A 333 108.60 78.00 -15.28
N PRO A 334 107.70 78.95 -15.64
CA PRO A 334 106.26 78.63 -15.73
C PRO A 334 105.92 77.58 -16.79
N LEU A 335 106.71 77.45 -17.86
CA LEU A 335 106.52 76.37 -18.84
C LEU A 335 106.95 75.01 -18.26
N GLN A 336 108.04 74.94 -17.50
CA GLN A 336 108.44 73.74 -16.77
C GLN A 336 107.38 73.32 -15.76
N ASP A 337 106.84 74.25 -14.96
CA ASP A 337 105.75 74.00 -14.02
C ASP A 337 104.48 73.48 -14.71
N ARG A 338 104.09 74.10 -15.84
CA ARG A 338 102.93 73.67 -16.64
C ARG A 338 103.13 72.28 -17.27
N VAL A 339 104.34 71.96 -17.72
CA VAL A 339 104.67 70.63 -18.24
C VAL A 339 104.64 69.59 -17.12
N ALA A 340 105.19 69.90 -15.94
CA ALA A 340 105.13 69.02 -14.77
C ALA A 340 103.67 68.72 -14.35
N ALA A 341 102.82 69.76 -14.27
CA ALA A 341 101.39 69.62 -13.97
C ALA A 341 100.66 68.77 -15.03
N ALA A 342 100.88 69.05 -16.33
CA ALA A 342 100.28 68.25 -17.40
C ALA A 342 100.72 66.79 -17.39
N VAL A 343 101.96 66.50 -16.98
CA VAL A 343 102.46 65.13 -16.80
C VAL A 343 101.77 64.43 -15.62
N THR A 344 101.57 65.12 -14.49
CA THR A 344 100.83 64.55 -13.35
C THR A 344 99.36 64.31 -13.67
N ASP A 345 98.70 65.23 -14.37
CA ASP A 345 97.29 65.09 -14.78
C ASP A 345 97.11 63.92 -15.74
N ARG A 346 98.02 63.77 -16.72
CA ARG A 346 98.05 62.64 -17.64
C ARG A 346 98.24 61.30 -16.92
N GLU A 347 99.06 61.25 -15.87
CA GLU A 347 99.26 60.01 -15.09
C GLU A 347 98.06 59.68 -14.19
N ALA A 348 97.39 60.71 -13.65
CA ALA A 348 96.13 60.55 -12.93
C ALA A 348 95.02 60.01 -13.86
N ILE A 349 94.83 60.60 -15.04
CA ILE A 349 93.86 60.13 -16.05
C ILE A 349 94.20 58.70 -16.50
N ARG A 350 95.47 58.37 -16.75
CA ARG A 350 95.87 56.99 -17.08
C ARG A 350 95.54 56.01 -15.97
N SER A 351 95.73 56.42 -14.72
CA SER A 351 95.43 55.56 -13.56
C SER A 351 93.92 55.32 -13.42
N GLN A 352 93.11 56.37 -13.59
CA GLN A 352 91.64 56.26 -13.63
C GLN A 352 91.17 55.36 -14.77
N LEU A 353 91.70 55.54 -15.99
CA LEU A 353 91.35 54.72 -17.16
C LEU A 353 91.67 53.23 -16.94
N LYS A 354 92.80 52.91 -16.31
CA LYS A 354 93.13 51.52 -15.92
C LYS A 354 92.15 50.94 -14.91
N THR A 355 91.71 51.73 -13.92
CA THR A 355 90.70 51.30 -12.95
C THR A 355 89.35 51.05 -13.64
N VAL A 356 88.86 52.00 -14.43
CA VAL A 356 87.58 51.87 -15.16
C VAL A 356 87.61 50.70 -16.14
N GLN A 357 88.72 50.49 -16.86
CA GLN A 357 88.88 49.33 -17.74
C GLN A 357 88.77 48.01 -16.95
N LYS A 358 89.48 47.90 -15.81
CA LYS A 358 89.44 46.71 -14.96
C LYS A 358 88.03 46.46 -14.38
N ASP A 359 87.36 47.51 -13.94
CA ASP A 359 86.00 47.41 -13.38
C ASP A 359 84.99 46.98 -14.46
N PHE A 360 85.17 47.45 -15.70
CA PHE A 360 84.39 47.01 -16.86
C PHE A 360 84.66 45.55 -17.25
N GLU A 361 85.92 45.12 -17.29
CA GLU A 361 86.31 43.72 -17.51
C GLU A 361 85.68 42.80 -16.45
N GLN A 362 85.77 43.16 -15.16
CA GLN A 362 85.12 42.42 -14.07
C GLN A 362 83.59 42.42 -14.17
N GLN A 363 82.98 43.49 -14.69
CA GLN A 363 81.54 43.52 -14.89
C GLN A 363 81.11 42.63 -16.05
N LEU A 364 81.89 42.55 -17.15
CA LEU A 364 81.65 41.59 -18.23
C LEU A 364 81.76 40.14 -17.75
N GLU A 365 82.77 39.78 -16.96
CA GLU A 365 82.90 38.44 -16.37
C GLU A 365 81.69 38.07 -15.47
N LYS A 366 81.20 39.01 -14.67
CA LYS A 366 79.99 38.83 -13.85
C LYS A 366 78.74 38.66 -14.71
N GLN A 367 78.59 39.43 -15.79
CA GLN A 367 77.45 39.27 -16.70
C GLN A 367 77.50 37.92 -17.43
N GLN A 368 78.67 37.51 -17.92
CA GLN A 368 78.86 36.23 -18.60
C GLN A 368 78.52 35.04 -17.67
N THR A 369 79.05 35.04 -16.44
CA THR A 369 78.75 33.99 -15.46
C THR A 369 77.28 33.98 -15.03
N ASN A 370 76.63 35.14 -14.93
CA ASN A 370 75.18 35.21 -14.69
C ASN A 370 74.37 34.64 -15.87
N ILE A 371 74.76 34.94 -17.11
CA ILE A 371 74.11 34.40 -18.32
C ILE A 371 74.20 32.87 -18.33
N GLU A 372 75.40 32.30 -18.11
CA GLU A 372 75.63 30.85 -18.07
C GLU A 372 74.80 30.16 -16.96
N GLN A 373 74.67 30.79 -15.78
CA GLN A 373 73.82 30.27 -14.70
C GLN A 373 72.32 30.32 -15.05
N LEU A 374 71.86 31.40 -15.68
CA LEU A 374 70.47 31.53 -16.12
C LEU A 374 70.13 30.55 -17.24
N GLU A 375 71.04 30.34 -18.21
CA GLU A 375 70.88 29.33 -19.26
C GLU A 375 70.83 27.91 -18.67
N PHE A 376 71.69 27.59 -17.71
CA PHE A 376 71.66 26.29 -17.03
C PHE A 376 70.33 26.07 -16.29
N SER A 377 69.89 27.05 -15.50
CA SER A 377 68.62 27.01 -14.77
C SER A 377 67.41 26.90 -15.73
N LEU A 378 67.43 27.62 -16.85
CA LEU A 378 66.40 27.52 -17.89
C LEU A 378 66.35 26.11 -18.50
N GLN A 379 67.49 25.48 -18.77
CA GLN A 379 67.52 24.12 -19.28
C GLN A 379 67.00 23.09 -18.25
N GLU A 380 67.31 23.25 -16.96
CA GLU A 380 66.76 22.40 -15.89
C GLU A 380 65.24 22.56 -15.74
N ALA A 381 64.75 23.81 -15.76
CA ALA A 381 63.32 24.10 -15.80
C ALA A 381 62.64 23.49 -17.03
N GLN A 382 63.27 23.56 -18.21
CA GLN A 382 62.72 22.97 -19.44
C GLN A 382 62.71 21.43 -19.40
N ARG A 383 63.75 20.79 -18.84
CA ARG A 383 63.80 19.32 -18.67
C ARG A 383 62.73 18.84 -17.70
N SER A 384 62.61 19.49 -16.54
CA SER A 384 61.61 19.15 -15.53
C SER A 384 60.18 19.39 -16.03
N ALA A 385 59.92 20.50 -16.73
CA ALA A 385 58.64 20.77 -17.38
C ALA A 385 58.25 19.66 -18.37
N LYS A 386 59.14 19.30 -19.30
CA LYS A 386 58.92 18.18 -20.26
C LYS A 386 58.65 16.85 -19.55
N GLN A 387 59.35 16.57 -18.45
CA GLN A 387 59.10 15.35 -17.66
C GLN A 387 57.73 15.38 -16.97
N THR A 388 57.29 16.52 -16.44
CA THR A 388 55.95 16.65 -15.86
C THR A 388 54.84 16.56 -16.91
N GLU A 389 55.04 17.14 -18.10
CA GLU A 389 54.12 17.05 -19.23
C GLU A 389 53.96 15.58 -19.69
N GLN A 390 55.05 14.84 -19.84
CA GLN A 390 55.00 13.41 -20.17
C GLN A 390 54.25 12.58 -19.12
N LYS A 391 54.48 12.83 -17.83
CA LYS A 391 53.74 12.17 -16.74
C LYS A 391 52.24 12.48 -16.81
N GLN A 392 51.87 13.75 -16.93
CA GLN A 392 50.47 14.17 -17.07
C GLN A 392 49.80 13.58 -18.32
N GLN A 393 50.54 13.46 -19.43
CA GLN A 393 50.03 12.86 -20.66
C GLN A 393 49.77 11.35 -20.48
N GLU A 394 50.63 10.63 -19.75
CA GLU A 394 50.45 9.21 -19.45
C GLU A 394 49.31 8.97 -18.45
N GLU A 395 49.23 9.77 -17.38
CA GLU A 395 48.10 9.81 -16.45
C GLU A 395 46.78 10.08 -17.17
N HIS A 396 46.75 11.03 -18.11
CA HIS A 396 45.57 11.34 -18.91
C HIS A 396 45.17 10.19 -19.87
N LYS A 397 46.13 9.47 -20.46
CA LYS A 397 45.83 8.23 -21.22
C LYS A 397 45.26 7.14 -20.30
N GLN A 398 45.79 7.00 -19.09
CA GLN A 398 45.35 6.00 -18.13
C GLN A 398 43.93 6.30 -17.62
N LEU A 399 43.67 7.53 -17.19
CA LEU A 399 42.33 8.00 -16.80
C LEU A 399 41.32 7.84 -17.95
N LYS A 400 41.72 8.06 -19.21
CA LYS A 400 40.86 7.76 -20.35
C LYS A 400 40.50 6.28 -20.44
N LYS A 401 41.45 5.35 -20.29
CA LYS A 401 41.16 3.90 -20.28
C LYS A 401 40.19 3.53 -19.15
N GLU A 402 40.37 4.10 -17.96
CA GLU A 402 39.51 3.88 -16.80
C GLU A 402 38.09 4.45 -16.99
N ILE A 403 37.96 5.60 -17.66
CA ILE A 403 36.64 6.14 -18.05
C ILE A 403 35.94 5.16 -19.00
N HIS A 404 36.61 4.69 -20.06
CA HIS A 404 35.99 3.77 -21.04
C HIS A 404 35.57 2.43 -20.40
N SER A 405 36.39 1.86 -19.50
CA SER A 405 36.01 0.61 -18.80
C SER A 405 34.89 0.83 -17.77
N SER A 406 34.84 2.00 -17.13
CA SER A 406 33.72 2.41 -16.28
C SER A 406 32.43 2.63 -17.10
N GLU A 407 32.51 3.21 -18.29
CA GLU A 407 31.37 3.37 -19.21
C GLU A 407 30.86 2.01 -19.71
N GLU A 408 31.75 1.09 -20.08
CA GLU A 408 31.38 -0.27 -20.51
C GLU A 408 30.73 -1.08 -19.36
N THR A 409 31.24 -0.97 -18.14
CA THR A 409 30.59 -1.61 -16.97
C THR A 409 29.25 -0.97 -16.62
N ASN A 410 29.12 0.35 -16.73
CA ASN A 410 27.83 1.04 -16.59
C ASN A 410 26.82 0.62 -17.67
N ALA A 411 27.25 0.43 -18.92
CA ALA A 411 26.40 -0.06 -20.01
C ALA A 411 25.87 -1.47 -19.69
N ARG A 412 26.75 -2.40 -19.29
CA ARG A 412 26.37 -3.75 -18.84
C ARG A 412 25.43 -3.75 -17.64
N LEU A 413 25.58 -2.82 -16.70
CA LEU A 413 24.66 -2.67 -15.57
C LEU A 413 23.29 -2.15 -15.99
N ARG A 414 23.21 -1.20 -16.93
CA ARG A 414 21.94 -0.71 -17.49
C ARG A 414 21.19 -1.80 -18.24
N GLU A 415 21.89 -2.62 -19.02
CA GLU A 415 21.32 -3.78 -19.70
C GLU A 415 20.74 -4.79 -18.71
N LYS A 416 21.47 -5.12 -17.62
CA LYS A 416 20.95 -5.99 -16.55
C LYS A 416 19.72 -5.40 -15.85
N VAL A 417 19.69 -4.09 -15.61
CA VAL A 417 18.53 -3.42 -15.02
C VAL A 417 17.33 -3.46 -15.96
N ALA A 418 17.52 -3.28 -17.27
CA ALA A 418 16.44 -3.43 -18.26
C ALA A 418 15.87 -4.87 -18.27
N LEU A 419 16.74 -5.89 -18.35
CA LEU A 419 16.34 -7.29 -18.28
C LEU A 419 15.58 -7.64 -16.98
N GLN A 420 16.01 -7.08 -15.84
CA GLN A 420 15.30 -7.23 -14.57
C GLN A 420 13.93 -6.54 -14.59
N GLN A 421 13.82 -5.34 -15.19
CA GLN A 421 12.56 -4.62 -15.32
C GLN A 421 11.56 -5.37 -16.21
N ASP A 422 12.00 -5.96 -17.32
CA ASP A 422 11.17 -6.78 -18.21
C ASP A 422 10.71 -8.07 -17.51
N THR A 423 11.58 -8.66 -16.69
CA THR A 423 11.24 -9.83 -15.86
C THR A 423 10.18 -9.48 -14.82
N ILE A 424 10.32 -8.34 -14.12
CA ILE A 424 9.33 -7.85 -13.15
C ILE A 424 7.99 -7.60 -13.85
N HIS A 425 7.97 -6.89 -14.97
CA HIS A 425 6.74 -6.61 -15.73
C HIS A 425 6.05 -7.91 -16.19
N THR A 426 6.82 -8.93 -16.59
CA THR A 426 6.28 -10.25 -16.93
C THR A 426 5.62 -10.91 -15.72
N LEU A 427 6.30 -10.96 -14.57
CA LEU A 427 5.75 -11.51 -13.32
C LEU A 427 4.53 -10.73 -12.80
N GLU A 428 4.51 -9.41 -12.98
CA GLU A 428 3.35 -8.56 -12.66
C GLU A 428 2.14 -8.93 -13.55
N SER A 429 2.36 -9.17 -14.84
CA SER A 429 1.31 -9.60 -15.76
C SER A 429 0.76 -11.00 -15.41
N GLU A 430 1.62 -11.94 -15.03
CA GLU A 430 1.23 -13.27 -14.56
C GLU A 430 0.47 -13.20 -13.23
N ASN A 431 0.93 -12.39 -12.27
CA ASN A 431 0.26 -12.19 -10.99
C ASN A 431 -1.14 -11.57 -11.17
N ASN A 432 -1.27 -10.56 -12.03
CA ASN A 432 -2.57 -9.99 -12.39
C ASN A 432 -3.50 -11.03 -13.03
N PHE A 433 -3.00 -11.86 -13.95
CA PHE A 433 -3.78 -12.96 -14.54
C PHE A 433 -4.22 -14.00 -13.50
N LEU A 434 -3.30 -14.42 -12.62
CA LEU A 434 -3.61 -15.34 -11.52
C LEU A 434 -4.63 -14.74 -10.54
N GLN A 435 -4.54 -13.45 -10.23
CA GLN A 435 -5.49 -12.77 -9.35
C GLN A 435 -6.90 -12.72 -9.96
N VAL A 436 -7.02 -12.50 -11.27
CA VAL A 436 -8.30 -12.62 -12.00
C VAL A 436 -8.84 -14.06 -11.95
N LYS A 437 -7.96 -15.07 -12.15
CA LYS A 437 -8.34 -16.48 -12.07
C LYS A 437 -8.79 -16.89 -10.66
N VAL A 438 -8.14 -16.40 -9.61
CA VAL A 438 -8.54 -16.62 -8.21
C VAL A 438 -9.91 -16.00 -7.92
N LYS A 439 -10.15 -14.75 -8.35
CA LYS A 439 -11.47 -14.10 -8.21
C LYS A 439 -12.58 -14.91 -8.90
N LYS A 440 -12.32 -15.42 -10.11
CA LYS A 440 -13.27 -16.30 -10.80
C LYS A 440 -13.52 -17.61 -10.03
N LEU A 441 -12.47 -18.26 -9.54
CA LEU A 441 -12.62 -19.49 -8.75
C LEU A 441 -13.37 -19.24 -7.44
N GLN A 442 -13.24 -18.06 -6.83
CA GLN A 442 -14.04 -17.66 -5.67
C GLN A 442 -15.53 -17.52 -6.04
N THR A 443 -15.87 -16.84 -7.14
CA THR A 443 -17.28 -16.74 -7.58
C THR A 443 -17.86 -18.09 -7.99
N ASP A 444 -17.07 -18.95 -8.61
CA ASP A 444 -17.48 -20.32 -8.97
C ASP A 444 -17.70 -21.17 -7.71
N GLN A 445 -16.84 -21.04 -6.69
CA GLN A 445 -16.97 -21.70 -5.38
C GLN A 445 -18.22 -21.22 -4.62
N GLU A 446 -18.50 -19.91 -4.61
CA GLU A 446 -19.70 -19.33 -4.00
C GLU A 446 -20.98 -19.86 -4.68
N ALA A 447 -21.00 -19.94 -6.02
CA ALA A 447 -22.09 -20.52 -6.77
C ALA A 447 -22.30 -22.02 -6.45
N CYS A 448 -21.22 -22.80 -6.35
CA CYS A 448 -21.28 -24.19 -5.90
C CYS A 448 -21.84 -24.32 -4.48
N CYS A 449 -21.44 -23.46 -3.54
CA CYS A 449 -21.99 -23.45 -2.18
C CYS A 449 -23.49 -23.13 -2.16
N GLN A 450 -23.96 -22.18 -2.98
CA GLN A 450 -25.39 -21.88 -3.12
C GLN A 450 -26.17 -23.07 -3.72
N GLN A 451 -25.62 -23.73 -4.74
CA GLN A 451 -26.22 -24.93 -5.32
C GLN A 451 -26.28 -26.07 -4.30
N GLN A 452 -25.23 -26.31 -3.53
CA GLN A 452 -25.21 -27.34 -2.48
C GLN A 452 -26.25 -27.09 -1.39
N GLN A 453 -26.40 -25.84 -0.94
CA GLN A 453 -27.49 -25.46 -0.02
C GLN A 453 -28.87 -25.71 -0.63
N ARG A 454 -29.05 -25.44 -1.92
CA ARG A 454 -30.32 -25.69 -2.60
C ARG A 454 -30.61 -27.19 -2.77
N ILE A 455 -29.59 -28.01 -2.98
CA ILE A 455 -29.72 -29.48 -3.00
C ILE A 455 -30.18 -29.98 -1.63
N HIS A 456 -29.54 -29.59 -0.53
CA HIS A 456 -29.97 -29.98 0.82
C HIS A 456 -31.41 -29.55 1.14
N GLN A 457 -31.84 -28.35 0.74
CA GLN A 457 -33.24 -27.93 0.89
C GLN A 457 -34.22 -28.82 0.11
N LEU A 458 -33.84 -29.27 -1.09
CA LEU A 458 -34.66 -30.18 -1.90
C LEU A 458 -34.65 -31.61 -1.35
N GLU A 459 -33.53 -32.07 -0.80
CA GLU A 459 -33.41 -33.37 -0.11
C GLU A 459 -34.29 -33.41 1.15
N GLU A 460 -34.30 -32.34 1.95
CA GLU A 460 -35.19 -32.17 3.11
C GLU A 460 -36.67 -32.18 2.69
N GLN A 461 -37.04 -31.41 1.65
CA GLN A 461 -38.40 -31.43 1.08
C GLN A 461 -38.82 -32.80 0.55
N LEU A 462 -37.90 -33.54 -0.11
CA LEU A 462 -38.18 -34.90 -0.57
C LEU A 462 -38.37 -35.87 0.60
N SER A 463 -37.60 -35.74 1.68
CA SER A 463 -37.76 -36.51 2.91
C SER A 463 -39.13 -36.27 3.56
N ASP A 464 -39.56 -35.02 3.66
CA ASP A 464 -40.88 -34.64 4.19
C ASP A 464 -42.02 -35.19 3.33
N ILE A 465 -41.91 -35.07 1.99
CA ILE A 465 -42.90 -35.62 1.05
C ILE A 465 -42.95 -37.15 1.16
N GLN A 466 -41.81 -37.82 1.29
CA GLN A 466 -41.72 -39.27 1.48
C GLN A 466 -42.39 -39.70 2.79
N LEU A 467 -42.15 -38.98 3.90
CA LEU A 467 -42.80 -39.23 5.19
C LEU A 467 -44.32 -39.03 5.13
N LEU A 468 -44.80 -38.02 4.39
CA LEU A 468 -46.24 -37.81 4.14
C LEU A 468 -46.83 -38.93 3.29
N LEU A 469 -46.12 -39.37 2.25
CA LEU A 469 -46.53 -40.50 1.40
C LEU A 469 -46.63 -41.80 2.19
N ASP A 470 -45.68 -42.09 3.08
CA ASP A 470 -45.70 -43.29 3.92
C ASP A 470 -46.81 -43.25 4.98
N LYS A 471 -47.14 -42.05 5.52
CA LYS A 471 -48.34 -41.86 6.34
C LYS A 471 -49.63 -42.16 5.57
N GLU A 472 -49.77 -41.69 4.34
CA GLU A 472 -50.94 -42.01 3.51
C GLU A 472 -50.98 -43.49 3.10
N ARG A 473 -49.84 -44.12 2.82
CA ARG A 473 -49.76 -45.58 2.60
C ARG A 473 -50.21 -46.36 3.82
N ALA A 474 -49.82 -45.95 5.03
CA ALA A 474 -50.26 -46.58 6.27
C ALA A 474 -51.78 -46.42 6.50
N LYS A 475 -52.34 -45.22 6.25
CA LYS A 475 -53.79 -44.99 6.28
C LYS A 475 -54.53 -45.88 5.27
N TYR A 476 -54.04 -45.94 4.02
CA TYR A 476 -54.61 -46.77 2.98
C TYR A 476 -54.59 -48.26 3.35
N GLN A 477 -53.46 -48.78 3.84
CA GLN A 477 -53.38 -50.17 4.33
C GLN A 477 -54.33 -50.45 5.50
N SER A 478 -54.49 -49.50 6.43
CA SER A 478 -55.47 -49.62 7.52
C SER A 478 -56.90 -49.66 6.99
N ALA A 479 -57.23 -48.82 6.00
CA ALA A 479 -58.53 -48.82 5.33
C ALA A 479 -58.78 -50.14 4.57
N CYS A 480 -57.78 -50.71 3.89
CA CYS A 480 -57.89 -52.03 3.26
C CYS A 480 -58.20 -53.14 4.28
N ARG A 481 -57.48 -53.19 5.41
CA ARG A 481 -57.75 -54.17 6.48
C ARG A 481 -59.16 -53.99 7.09
N GLN A 482 -59.63 -52.75 7.20
CA GLN A 482 -60.98 -52.46 7.65
C GLN A 482 -62.01 -52.94 6.61
N GLN A 483 -61.78 -52.68 5.33
CA GLN A 483 -62.61 -53.16 4.21
C GLN A 483 -62.70 -54.70 4.21
N GLU A 484 -61.56 -55.40 4.31
CA GLU A 484 -61.48 -56.85 4.43
C GLU A 484 -62.28 -57.36 5.64
N SER A 485 -62.11 -56.74 6.82
CA SER A 485 -62.88 -57.09 8.02
C SER A 485 -64.39 -56.89 7.83
N THR A 486 -64.81 -55.80 7.20
CA THR A 486 -66.23 -55.57 6.89
C THR A 486 -66.77 -56.57 5.87
N GLN A 487 -65.97 -56.96 4.87
CA GLN A 487 -66.36 -57.96 3.87
C GLN A 487 -66.47 -59.36 4.49
N VAL A 488 -65.58 -59.73 5.42
CA VAL A 488 -65.69 -60.99 6.19
C VAL A 488 -66.95 -60.98 7.06
N LYS A 489 -67.27 -59.87 7.73
CA LYS A 489 -68.53 -59.72 8.49
C LYS A 489 -69.75 -59.83 7.59
N GLN A 490 -69.75 -59.17 6.42
CA GLN A 490 -70.84 -59.27 5.44
C GLN A 490 -71.03 -60.72 4.96
N LYS A 491 -69.96 -61.44 4.62
CA LYS A 491 -70.02 -62.87 4.25
C LYS A 491 -70.57 -63.75 5.39
N SER A 492 -70.16 -63.50 6.63
CA SER A 492 -70.68 -64.23 7.80
C SER A 492 -72.16 -63.93 8.08
N LEU A 493 -72.60 -62.69 7.84
CA LEU A 493 -74.01 -62.31 7.99
C LEU A 493 -74.86 -62.89 6.86
N LEU A 494 -74.37 -62.87 5.62
CA LEU A 494 -75.03 -63.55 4.49
C LEU A 494 -75.21 -65.04 4.79
N LYS A 495 -74.15 -65.72 5.24
CA LYS A 495 -74.28 -67.13 5.65
C LYS A 495 -75.31 -67.32 6.77
N ARG A 496 -75.36 -66.45 7.79
CA ARG A 496 -76.39 -66.58 8.83
C ARG A 496 -77.81 -66.30 8.31
N VAL A 497 -77.97 -65.48 7.27
CA VAL A 497 -79.25 -65.31 6.58
C VAL A 497 -79.60 -66.57 5.79
N GLU A 498 -78.66 -67.17 5.06
CA GLU A 498 -78.83 -68.47 4.40
C GLU A 498 -79.22 -69.57 5.42
N ASP A 499 -78.49 -69.70 6.54
CA ASP A 499 -78.81 -70.64 7.62
C ASP A 499 -80.23 -70.37 8.20
N LEU A 500 -80.66 -69.10 8.32
CA LEU A 500 -81.99 -68.72 8.81
C LEU A 500 -83.09 -69.01 7.79
N ASP A 501 -82.83 -68.83 6.50
CA ASP A 501 -83.76 -69.19 5.42
C ASP A 501 -83.94 -70.73 5.37
N GLU A 502 -82.85 -71.50 5.55
CA GLU A 502 -82.91 -72.97 5.72
C GLU A 502 -83.74 -73.36 6.98
N GLU A 503 -83.50 -72.73 8.13
CA GLU A 503 -84.31 -72.90 9.35
C GLU A 503 -85.80 -72.59 9.07
N CYS A 504 -86.10 -71.55 8.28
CA CYS A 504 -87.48 -71.17 7.93
C CYS A 504 -88.16 -72.16 6.97
N GLU A 505 -87.46 -72.67 5.95
CA GLU A 505 -88.03 -73.66 5.02
C GLU A 505 -88.28 -75.01 5.71
N GLU A 506 -87.39 -75.46 6.59
CA GLU A 506 -87.61 -76.69 7.36
C GLU A 506 -88.78 -76.52 8.36
N LEU A 507 -88.94 -75.35 9.00
CA LEU A 507 -90.12 -75.05 9.83
C LEU A 507 -91.42 -74.99 9.01
N LYS A 508 -91.42 -74.42 7.80
CA LYS A 508 -92.58 -74.45 6.89
C LYS A 508 -92.96 -75.88 6.51
N LYS A 509 -91.96 -76.72 6.20
CA LYS A 509 -92.17 -78.12 5.87
C LYS A 509 -92.74 -78.90 7.05
N GLN A 510 -92.19 -78.72 8.25
CA GLN A 510 -92.74 -79.33 9.48
C GLN A 510 -94.17 -78.85 9.78
N LEU A 511 -94.50 -77.59 9.48
CA LEU A 511 -95.87 -77.09 9.55
C LEU A 511 -96.77 -77.84 8.57
N VAL A 512 -96.40 -77.95 7.29
CA VAL A 512 -97.16 -78.72 6.27
C VAL A 512 -97.33 -80.19 6.67
N ASP A 513 -96.26 -80.85 7.13
CA ASP A 513 -96.32 -82.24 7.62
C ASP A 513 -97.30 -82.38 8.80
N SER A 514 -97.34 -81.38 9.69
CA SER A 514 -98.27 -81.33 10.83
C SER A 514 -99.72 -81.00 10.42
N GLU A 515 -99.92 -80.13 9.43
CA GLU A 515 -101.23 -79.81 8.85
C GLU A 515 -101.79 -81.02 8.10
N GLU A 516 -100.96 -81.76 7.36
CA GLU A 516 -101.34 -83.04 6.77
C GLU A 516 -101.71 -84.09 7.83
N ALA A 517 -100.96 -84.17 8.93
CA ALA A 517 -101.26 -85.08 10.03
C ALA A 517 -102.58 -84.71 10.73
N GLN A 518 -102.83 -83.41 10.95
CA GLN A 518 -104.09 -82.90 11.48
C GLN A 518 -105.26 -83.20 10.54
N MET A 519 -105.11 -82.96 9.24
CA MET A 519 -106.12 -83.30 8.22
C MET A 519 -106.41 -84.81 8.16
N LYS A 520 -105.41 -85.68 8.34
CA LYS A 520 -105.61 -87.13 8.46
C LYS A 520 -106.44 -87.47 9.71
N LEU A 521 -106.09 -86.88 10.86
CA LEU A 521 -106.80 -87.08 12.13
C LEU A 521 -108.25 -86.58 12.07
N ASP A 522 -108.51 -85.41 11.45
CA ASP A 522 -109.85 -84.85 11.31
C ASP A 522 -110.74 -85.71 10.39
N ASN A 523 -110.18 -86.31 9.32
CA ASN A 523 -110.88 -87.29 8.48
C ASN A 523 -111.25 -88.57 9.26
N GLU A 524 -110.33 -89.10 10.08
CA GLU A 524 -110.61 -90.25 10.96
C GLU A 524 -111.72 -89.92 11.98
N LEU A 525 -111.67 -88.72 12.57
CA LEU A 525 -112.66 -88.24 13.53
C LEU A 525 -114.05 -88.07 12.87
N GLN A 526 -114.08 -87.60 11.62
CA GLN A 526 -115.31 -87.50 10.83
C GLN A 526 -115.90 -88.89 10.51
N GLN A 527 -115.06 -89.85 10.10
CA GLN A 527 -115.49 -91.24 9.88
C GLN A 527 -116.09 -91.85 11.17
N MET A 528 -115.39 -91.75 12.30
CA MET A 528 -115.87 -92.26 13.59
C MET A 528 -117.19 -91.58 14.03
N SER A 529 -117.39 -90.31 13.66
CA SER A 529 -118.66 -89.58 13.86
C SER A 529 -119.80 -90.16 13.01
N GLU A 530 -119.55 -90.46 11.73
CA GLU A 530 -120.52 -91.08 10.83
C GLU A 530 -120.90 -92.50 11.29
N GLU A 531 -119.93 -93.32 11.70
CA GLU A 531 -120.15 -94.65 12.27
C GLU A 531 -120.98 -94.60 13.57
N LYS A 532 -120.68 -93.63 14.45
CA LYS A 532 -121.47 -93.39 15.66
C LYS A 532 -122.93 -93.05 15.33
N LYS A 533 -123.19 -92.21 14.32
CA LYS A 533 -124.57 -91.89 13.89
C LYS A 533 -125.30 -93.15 13.39
N GLN A 534 -124.64 -94.00 12.61
CA GLN A 534 -125.23 -95.25 12.11
C GLN A 534 -125.62 -96.20 13.25
N LEU A 535 -124.72 -96.42 14.22
CA LEU A 535 -125.01 -97.23 15.42
C LEU A 535 -126.13 -96.63 16.28
N GLN A 536 -126.21 -95.30 16.37
CA GLN A 536 -127.26 -94.61 17.12
C GLN A 536 -128.65 -94.79 16.46
N VAL A 537 -128.72 -94.80 15.12
CA VAL A 537 -129.96 -95.13 14.39
C VAL A 537 -130.37 -96.59 14.57
N GLN A 538 -129.43 -97.54 14.48
CA GLN A 538 -129.72 -98.97 14.75
C GLN A 538 -130.22 -99.20 16.19
N THR A 539 -129.65 -98.49 17.16
CA THR A 539 -130.06 -98.61 18.57
C THR A 539 -131.47 -98.08 18.79
N ALA A 540 -131.85 -96.97 18.16
CA ALA A 540 -133.21 -96.44 18.21
C ALA A 540 -134.24 -97.42 17.60
N GLN A 541 -133.93 -98.02 16.44
CA GLN A 541 -134.79 -99.04 15.82
C GLN A 541 -134.99 -100.28 16.72
N GLN A 542 -133.95 -100.72 17.43
CA GLN A 542 -134.05 -101.83 18.40
C GLN A 542 -134.94 -101.46 19.61
N GLN A 543 -134.90 -100.20 20.07
CA GLN A 543 -135.72 -99.73 21.20
C GLN A 543 -137.21 -99.68 20.85
N ASP A 544 -137.58 -99.16 19.67
CA ASP A 544 -138.99 -99.13 19.22
C ASP A 544 -139.57 -100.54 19.05
N LEU A 545 -138.79 -101.48 18.50
CA LEU A 545 -139.22 -102.88 18.31
C LEU A 545 -139.52 -103.57 19.65
N CYS A 546 -138.69 -103.31 20.68
CA CYS A 546 -138.93 -103.79 22.04
C CYS A 546 -140.21 -103.18 22.65
N ALA A 547 -140.48 -101.89 22.43
CA ALA A 547 -141.67 -101.22 22.93
C ALA A 547 -142.98 -101.78 22.33
N GLU A 548 -142.98 -102.15 21.04
CA GLU A 548 -144.12 -102.85 20.42
C GLU A 548 -144.37 -104.24 21.02
N LEU A 549 -143.31 -105.02 21.23
CA LEU A 549 -143.41 -106.36 21.81
C LEU A 549 -143.94 -106.31 23.25
N GLN A 550 -143.49 -105.33 24.05
CA GLN A 550 -144.02 -105.07 25.40
C GLN A 550 -145.54 -104.81 25.39
N LYS A 551 -146.04 -103.99 24.45
CA LYS A 551 -147.47 -103.69 24.26
C LYS A 551 -148.29 -104.87 23.71
N LYS A 552 -147.67 -105.85 23.05
CA LYS A 552 -148.33 -107.09 22.63
C LYS A 552 -148.44 -108.06 23.82
N LYS A 553 -147.39 -108.20 24.62
CA LYS A 553 -147.37 -109.02 25.83
C LYS A 553 -148.48 -108.63 26.83
N GLN A 554 -148.56 -107.36 27.21
CA GLN A 554 -149.57 -106.88 28.18
C GLN A 554 -151.03 -107.15 27.75
N ARG A 555 -151.32 -107.10 26.44
CA ARG A 555 -152.67 -107.40 25.91
C ARG A 555 -153.02 -108.89 25.98
N LEU A 556 -152.02 -109.77 25.84
CA LEU A 556 -152.23 -111.21 25.98
C LEU A 556 -152.43 -111.60 27.45
N GLU A 557 -151.68 -110.97 28.37
CA GLU A 557 -151.81 -111.19 29.82
C GLU A 557 -153.22 -110.85 30.33
N MET A 558 -153.80 -109.69 29.96
CA MET A 558 -155.17 -109.36 30.36
C MET A 558 -156.23 -110.36 29.85
N HIS A 559 -156.12 -110.83 28.60
CA HIS A 559 -157.05 -111.81 28.06
C HIS A 559 -156.92 -113.19 28.74
N GLU A 560 -155.73 -113.56 29.21
CA GLU A 560 -155.53 -114.78 29.98
C GLU A 560 -156.26 -114.74 31.34
N GLU A 561 -156.23 -113.59 32.02
CA GLU A 561 -156.91 -113.39 33.30
C GLU A 561 -158.44 -113.33 33.13
N GLU A 562 -158.93 -112.67 32.09
CA GLU A 562 -160.35 -112.60 31.73
C GLU A 562 -160.93 -114.01 31.44
N LEU A 563 -160.16 -114.86 30.74
CA LEU A 563 -160.50 -116.27 30.50
C LEU A 563 -160.48 -117.12 31.79
N LYS A 564 -159.51 -116.92 32.68
CA LYS A 564 -159.46 -117.63 33.98
C LYS A 564 -160.71 -117.31 34.82
N GLN A 565 -161.13 -116.04 34.85
CA GLN A 565 -162.32 -115.61 35.59
C GLN A 565 -163.60 -116.34 35.14
N GLN A 566 -163.81 -116.46 33.82
CA GLN A 566 -164.97 -117.15 33.24
C GLN A 566 -164.98 -118.66 33.53
N VAL A 567 -163.81 -119.30 33.60
CA VAL A 567 -163.69 -120.73 33.94
C VAL A 567 -164.10 -120.99 35.39
N TYR A 568 -163.78 -120.09 36.33
CA TYR A 568 -164.22 -120.23 37.73
C TYR A 568 -165.74 -120.12 37.88
N GLU A 569 -166.40 -119.14 37.26
CA GLU A 569 -167.87 -118.99 37.33
C GLU A 569 -168.63 -120.20 36.75
N LEU A 570 -168.09 -120.81 35.68
CA LEU A 570 -168.64 -122.03 35.10
C LEU A 570 -168.49 -123.24 36.04
N MET A 571 -167.38 -123.34 36.78
CA MET A 571 -167.16 -124.42 37.75
C MET A 571 -168.17 -124.39 38.90
N ASP A 572 -168.46 -123.22 39.47
CA ASP A 572 -169.39 -123.11 40.61
C ASP A 572 -170.84 -123.46 40.23
N ARG A 573 -171.29 -123.02 39.05
CA ARG A 573 -172.62 -123.37 38.53
C ARG A 573 -172.82 -124.89 38.39
N VAL A 574 -171.78 -125.61 37.95
CA VAL A 574 -171.82 -127.08 37.79
C VAL A 574 -171.89 -127.80 39.15
N HIS A 575 -171.26 -127.26 40.21
CA HIS A 575 -171.36 -127.83 41.55
C HIS A 575 -172.75 -127.61 42.17
N ALA A 576 -173.28 -126.39 42.09
CA ALA A 576 -174.59 -126.05 42.64
C ALA A 576 -175.74 -126.89 42.04
N LEU A 577 -175.67 -127.23 40.74
CA LEU A 577 -176.65 -128.11 40.09
C LEU A 577 -176.55 -129.56 40.59
N ARG A 578 -175.32 -130.06 40.81
CA ARG A 578 -175.08 -131.47 41.20
C ARG A 578 -175.54 -131.78 42.62
N ASP A 579 -175.43 -130.81 43.54
CA ASP A 579 -175.91 -130.99 44.92
C ASP A 579 -177.44 -130.86 45.02
N ARG A 580 -178.07 -130.05 44.15
CA ARG A 580 -179.53 -130.00 44.01
C ARG A 580 -180.11 -131.36 43.56
N GLU A 581 -179.49 -132.02 42.58
CA GLU A 581 -179.88 -133.39 42.19
C GLU A 581 -179.75 -134.39 43.36
N ARG A 582 -178.65 -134.35 44.11
CA ARG A 582 -178.39 -135.31 45.20
C ARG A 582 -179.45 -135.24 46.31
N ILE A 583 -179.97 -134.05 46.62
CA ILE A 583 -181.00 -133.86 47.65
C ILE A 583 -182.38 -134.32 47.15
N LEU A 584 -182.70 -134.11 45.87
CA LEU A 584 -183.99 -134.50 45.28
C LEU A 584 -184.21 -136.02 45.21
N VAL A 585 -183.13 -136.81 45.20
CA VAL A 585 -183.20 -138.29 45.21
C VAL A 585 -183.46 -138.86 46.62
N ALA A 586 -183.12 -138.13 47.69
CA ALA A 586 -183.15 -138.64 49.06
C ALA A 586 -184.51 -138.56 49.75
N PHE A 587 -185.38 -137.61 49.36
CA PHE A 587 -186.68 -137.37 50.01
C PHE A 587 -187.80 -137.07 48.98
N PRO A 588 -188.49 -138.10 48.46
CA PRO A 588 -189.53 -137.92 47.43
C PRO A 588 -190.77 -137.11 47.87
N GLU A 589 -190.97 -136.88 49.17
CA GLU A 589 -192.19 -136.25 49.72
C GLU A 589 -192.08 -134.72 49.93
N LEU A 590 -190.91 -134.11 49.69
CA LEU A 590 -190.67 -132.69 50.00
C LEU A 590 -191.12 -131.68 48.90
N HIS A 591 -191.98 -132.07 47.95
CA HIS A 591 -192.76 -131.06 47.21
C HIS A 591 -194.17 -131.44 46.75
N ASN A 592 -195.07 -130.46 46.93
CA ASN A 592 -196.48 -130.50 46.59
C ASN A 592 -196.74 -130.25 45.10
N TRP A 593 -197.80 -130.84 44.56
CA TRP A 593 -198.28 -130.57 43.19
C TRP A 593 -199.47 -129.61 43.20
N ALA A 594 -199.48 -128.65 42.27
CA ALA A 594 -200.64 -127.83 41.90
C ALA A 594 -200.52 -127.46 40.41
N GLN A 595 -201.58 -127.37 39.61
CA GLN A 595 -203.00 -127.76 39.74
C GLN A 595 -203.53 -127.97 38.30
N PRO A 596 -204.70 -128.59 38.06
CA PRO A 596 -205.20 -128.81 36.70
C PRO A 596 -205.79 -127.52 36.10
N GLN A 597 -205.32 -127.11 34.92
CA GLN A 597 -206.15 -126.28 34.03
C GLN A 597 -206.99 -127.18 33.14
N THR A 598 -208.27 -127.27 33.48
CA THR A 598 -209.32 -127.80 32.61
C THR A 598 -209.66 -126.78 31.52
N THR A 599 -209.83 -127.28 30.30
CA THR A 599 -210.05 -126.47 29.09
C THR A 599 -211.56 -126.31 28.77
N GLY A 600 -212.44 -126.72 29.69
CA GLY A 600 -213.89 -126.66 29.51
C GLY A 600 -214.45 -127.68 28.51
N ASN A 601 -213.62 -128.59 28.02
CA ASN A 601 -213.99 -129.69 27.12
C ASN A 601 -213.49 -131.00 27.73
N VAL A 602 -214.41 -131.78 28.29
CA VAL A 602 -214.14 -133.00 29.08
C VAL A 602 -213.26 -134.01 28.29
N LEU A 603 -213.37 -134.04 26.96
CA LEU A 603 -212.55 -134.92 26.12
C LEU A 603 -211.07 -134.49 26.07
N LEU A 604 -210.78 -133.20 25.96
CA LEU A 604 -209.40 -132.67 25.88
C LEU A 604 -208.64 -132.77 27.21
N ASP A 605 -209.35 -132.60 28.33
CA ASP A 605 -208.74 -132.71 29.65
C ASP A 605 -208.45 -134.19 30.00
N MET A 606 -209.34 -135.11 29.58
CA MET A 606 -209.13 -136.55 29.70
C MET A 606 -207.99 -137.08 28.79
N GLU A 607 -207.75 -136.44 27.65
CA GLU A 607 -206.63 -136.73 26.75
C GLU A 607 -205.26 -136.31 27.34
N LYS A 608 -205.17 -135.11 27.94
CA LYS A 608 -203.97 -134.72 28.72
C LYS A 608 -203.72 -135.64 29.92
N GLN A 609 -204.79 -136.10 30.57
CA GLN A 609 -204.71 -137.05 31.68
C GLN A 609 -204.25 -138.45 31.22
N LEU A 610 -204.64 -138.87 30.01
CA LEU A 610 -204.11 -140.05 29.32
C LEU A 610 -202.62 -139.92 28.98
N GLN A 611 -202.14 -138.76 28.51
CA GLN A 611 -200.71 -138.53 28.28
C GLN A 611 -199.89 -138.61 29.58
N ALA A 612 -200.36 -138.00 30.67
CA ALA A 612 -199.71 -138.08 31.98
C ALA A 612 -199.67 -139.54 32.52
N ASN A 613 -200.76 -140.29 32.34
CA ASN A 613 -200.81 -141.70 32.71
C ASN A 613 -199.91 -142.57 31.82
N SER A 614 -199.79 -142.27 30.52
CA SER A 614 -198.91 -142.99 29.59
C SER A 614 -197.43 -142.84 29.97
N ILE A 615 -197.00 -141.64 30.37
CA ILE A 615 -195.65 -141.40 30.92
C ILE A 615 -195.43 -142.19 32.21
N ARG A 616 -196.43 -142.22 33.11
CA ARG A 616 -196.36 -142.93 34.40
C ARG A 616 -196.28 -144.45 34.22
N VAL A 617 -196.99 -145.01 33.24
CA VAL A 617 -196.89 -146.42 32.85
C VAL A 617 -195.48 -146.75 32.33
N ASN A 618 -194.92 -145.91 31.45
CA ASN A 618 -193.59 -146.12 30.87
C ASN A 618 -192.49 -146.16 31.96
N ILE A 619 -192.55 -145.27 32.96
CA ILE A 619 -191.63 -145.28 34.10
C ILE A 619 -191.80 -146.54 34.96
N LEU A 620 -193.05 -146.96 35.23
CA LEU A 620 -193.32 -148.20 35.97
C LEU A 620 -192.90 -149.46 35.21
N GLU A 621 -192.95 -149.47 33.87
CA GLU A 621 -192.42 -150.54 33.04
C GLU A 621 -190.89 -150.56 33.07
N GLN A 622 -190.24 -149.39 33.07
CA GLN A 622 -188.79 -149.25 33.16
C GLN A 622 -188.23 -149.68 34.54
N GLU A 623 -188.94 -149.35 35.64
CA GLU A 623 -188.61 -149.85 36.98
C GLU A 623 -188.91 -151.35 37.14
N ASN A 624 -190.03 -151.85 36.60
CA ASN A 624 -190.31 -153.30 36.60
C ASN A 624 -189.25 -154.08 35.80
N ALA A 625 -188.78 -153.58 34.65
CA ALA A 625 -187.69 -154.18 33.90
C ALA A 625 -186.36 -154.17 34.70
N THR A 626 -186.14 -153.15 35.53
CA THR A 626 -184.96 -153.02 36.38
C THR A 626 -185.02 -153.96 37.59
N LEU A 627 -186.20 -154.09 38.23
CA LEU A 627 -186.48 -155.08 39.28
C LEU A 627 -186.44 -156.53 38.75
N GLN A 628 -186.92 -156.78 37.54
CA GLN A 628 -186.76 -158.09 36.88
C GLN A 628 -185.28 -158.39 36.62
N LYS A 629 -184.48 -157.43 36.14
CA LYS A 629 -183.02 -157.61 35.97
C LYS A 629 -182.27 -157.83 37.28
N SER A 630 -182.65 -157.17 38.39
CA SER A 630 -182.02 -157.40 39.69
C SER A 630 -182.46 -158.73 40.33
N LEU A 631 -183.73 -159.13 40.21
CA LEU A 631 -184.21 -160.48 40.58
C LEU A 631 -183.54 -161.59 39.75
N GLN A 632 -183.30 -161.35 38.46
CA GLN A 632 -182.60 -162.30 37.59
C GLN A 632 -181.09 -162.43 37.94
N LYS A 633 -180.49 -161.41 38.56
CA LYS A 633 -179.15 -161.48 39.17
C LYS A 633 -179.17 -162.18 40.54
N LEU A 634 -180.18 -161.93 41.38
CA LEU A 634 -180.25 -162.47 42.75
C LEU A 634 -180.64 -163.96 42.83
N ARG A 635 -181.59 -164.45 42.02
CA ARG A 635 -181.85 -165.89 41.90
C ARG A 635 -180.63 -166.67 41.41
N LYS A 636 -179.74 -166.05 40.63
CA LYS A 636 -178.50 -166.69 40.17
C LYS A 636 -177.40 -166.70 41.22
N ALA A 637 -177.17 -165.59 41.93
CA ALA A 637 -176.10 -165.52 42.94
C ALA A 637 -176.36 -166.44 44.16
N ALA A 638 -177.62 -166.65 44.55
CA ALA A 638 -177.99 -167.58 45.61
C ALA A 638 -178.07 -169.06 45.17
N GLN A 639 -177.76 -169.42 43.91
CA GLN A 639 -177.85 -170.82 43.44
C GLN A 639 -176.74 -171.35 42.51
N HIS A 640 -175.85 -170.53 41.92
CA HIS A 640 -174.61 -171.00 41.28
C HIS A 640 -173.46 -170.04 41.63
N ASN A 641 -172.31 -170.48 42.17
CA ASN A 641 -171.67 -171.80 42.08
C ASN A 641 -171.57 -172.33 40.64
N GLY A 642 -170.86 -171.58 39.79
CA GLY A 642 -170.36 -172.06 38.49
C GLY A 642 -170.79 -171.23 37.29
N ARG A 643 -169.92 -170.32 36.80
CA ARG A 643 -168.86 -170.66 35.82
C ARG A 643 -168.29 -169.40 35.13
N SER A 644 -166.96 -169.24 35.19
CA SER A 644 -166.10 -168.36 34.36
C SER A 644 -166.24 -166.82 34.55
N MET A 645 -165.15 -166.11 34.92
CA MET A 645 -164.02 -165.60 34.10
C MET A 645 -164.44 -164.39 33.22
N SER A 646 -163.67 -163.31 33.05
CA SER A 646 -162.33 -162.96 33.54
C SER A 646 -162.07 -161.43 33.46
N SER A 647 -160.96 -161.04 34.09
CA SER A 647 -159.96 -160.02 33.73
C SER A 647 -159.58 -159.98 32.21
N PRO A 648 -158.60 -159.17 31.71
CA PRO A 648 -157.62 -158.31 32.42
C PRO A 648 -157.28 -156.92 31.77
N GLN A 649 -156.37 -156.21 32.44
CA GLN A 649 -155.27 -155.31 31.97
C GLN A 649 -155.23 -154.68 30.56
N CYS A 650 -154.72 -153.44 30.50
CA CYS A 650 -153.40 -153.14 29.90
C CYS A 650 -152.81 -151.81 30.41
N ASP A 651 -151.48 -151.68 30.34
CA ASP A 651 -150.67 -150.57 30.88
C ASP A 651 -150.49 -149.38 29.92
N ALA A 652 -150.11 -148.19 30.45
CA ALA A 652 -149.01 -147.36 29.92
C ALA A 652 -148.75 -146.03 30.69
N ASN A 653 -147.53 -145.90 31.24
CA ASN A 653 -146.60 -144.75 31.28
C ASN A 653 -147.00 -143.30 31.65
N GLN A 654 -146.15 -142.75 32.54
CA GLN A 654 -145.56 -141.39 32.56
C GLN A 654 -146.49 -140.17 32.59
N THR A 655 -146.77 -139.68 33.80
CA THR A 655 -147.49 -138.41 34.00
C THR A 655 -147.14 -137.76 35.35
N THR A 656 -146.60 -136.54 35.34
CA THR A 656 -147.07 -135.37 36.13
C THR A 656 -146.96 -135.36 37.67
N ASN A 657 -147.03 -134.26 38.42
CA ASN A 657 -146.90 -132.79 38.22
C ASN A 657 -147.00 -132.12 39.63
N ASN A 658 -146.86 -130.79 39.69
CA ASN A 658 -147.62 -129.90 40.59
C ASN A 658 -147.28 -129.97 42.10
N LYS A 659 -147.60 -128.99 42.96
CA LYS A 659 -148.28 -127.66 42.87
C LYS A 659 -147.59 -126.78 43.95
N ILE A 660 -147.72 -125.46 44.07
CA ILE A 660 -148.88 -124.59 44.38
C ILE A 660 -148.40 -123.17 43.97
N SER A 661 -149.20 -122.23 43.43
CA SER A 661 -150.66 -122.10 43.49
C SER A 661 -151.30 -121.83 42.13
#